data_AF-A0A2G3PL15-F1
#
_entry.id   AF-A0A2G3PL15-F1
#
_cell.length_a   1.000
_cell.length_b   1.000
_cell.length_c   1.000
_cell.angle_alpha   90.00
_cell.angle_beta   90.00
_cell.angle_gamma   90.00
#
_symmetry.space_group_name_H-M   'P 1'
#
loop_
_entity.id
_entity.type
_entity.pdbx_description
1 polymer ?
#
loop_
_entity_poly.entity_id
_entity_poly.type
_entity_poly.pdbx_seq_one_letter_code
_entity_poly.pdbx_strand_id
1 'polypeptide(L)'
;MTATAERDRDPHIDLIRTDPDLPPVAIVDRSPMTVGKRIMFAIIAIIGACAWAIIAFVRGETVNAIWFVIAALCTYVIGYRFYARLIEMKVVRPRDDHATPAEVLDNAQDYMPTDRRVLFGHHFAAIAGAGPLVGPVLAAQMGYLPGTIWIIIGAVFAGCVQDYLVLSISTRRRGRSLGQMARDELGDIGGFAAMIAVFVIMIILIAVLALVVVNALAESPWGVFSIAMTIPIALFMGLYLRFLRPGRVSEVSLIGFVLLMLAIISGRWVGESSWGADLFSLSPVFLSWAIVIYGFAAAVLPVWLLLAPRDYLSTFMKIGTIVLLAVGIVIARPVMQAPAVSEFAHNGQGPAFAGSLFPFLFITIACGALSGFHSLIASGTTPKLLEKESQARIIGYGGMLTESFVAIMALITACILNQHLYFAMNAPKALTDGTPQGAADYVNGLNLPGDPATAAQFEQDAKAVGESSVISRTGGAPTLAMGMADTMQRAFGGESLRSFWYHFAIMFEALFILTTVDAGTRVARFMLSDGLSNVKGGKRFKDPSWRPGAWLCTFIVVAAWGSILLMGVTDPLGGINTLFPLFGIANQLLAAIALTIVLVIVLKRGLFKWAWIPGIPLAWDLIVTMSASWQKIFSSNPAIGYWQQHSDFQNAKDRGETAFKTAKNVGEIDAVIRNTFIQGTLSIVFAVLVLIVVIAAAFVCVKAIRAGGLPTTEDTPVESKRFAPRGLIATPTEKQIEQEWAEFEKTDRVSTASATGDPNGHGTSKGARPAP
;
A
#
# COMPACT_ATOMS: atom_id res chain seq x y z
N MET A 1 39.78 -9.06 30.66
CA MET A 1 40.63 -9.02 29.46
C MET A 1 40.74 -10.39 28.77
N THR A 2 39.69 -11.24 28.80
CA THR A 2 39.75 -12.64 28.30
C THR A 2 38.46 -13.08 27.58
N ALA A 3 37.82 -12.16 26.85
CA ALA A 3 36.68 -12.47 25.95
C ALA A 3 36.75 -11.75 24.59
N THR A 4 37.75 -10.87 24.40
CA THR A 4 37.97 -10.15 23.14
C THR A 4 38.81 -10.94 22.13
N ALA A 5 39.56 -11.96 22.55
CA ALA A 5 40.49 -12.71 21.70
C ALA A 5 39.88 -13.88 20.90
N GLU A 6 38.64 -14.30 21.19
CA GLU A 6 37.92 -15.30 20.38
C GLU A 6 37.08 -14.67 19.25
N ARG A 7 36.94 -13.33 19.23
CA ARG A 7 36.05 -12.57 18.35
C ARG A 7 36.43 -12.60 16.85
N ASP A 8 37.69 -12.86 16.54
CA ASP A 8 38.25 -12.85 15.17
C ASP A 8 38.30 -14.23 14.50
N ARG A 9 37.62 -15.26 15.02
CA ARG A 9 37.84 -16.66 14.59
C ARG A 9 36.80 -17.25 13.63
N ASP A 10 35.69 -16.58 13.32
CA ASP A 10 34.85 -17.02 12.21
C ASP A 10 35.36 -16.35 10.90
N PRO A 11 36.05 -17.08 10.00
CA PRO A 11 36.61 -16.52 8.78
C PRO A 11 35.55 -15.99 7.81
N HIS A 12 34.26 -16.14 8.14
CA HIS A 12 33.15 -15.69 7.30
C HIS A 12 32.44 -14.43 7.81
N ILE A 13 32.80 -13.90 8.99
CA ILE A 13 32.13 -12.73 9.58
C ILE A 13 33.11 -11.57 9.69
N ASP A 14 32.87 -10.51 8.92
CA ASP A 14 33.62 -9.26 9.04
C ASP A 14 32.86 -8.26 9.94
N LEU A 15 33.53 -7.73 10.96
CA LEU A 15 33.02 -6.62 11.78
C LEU A 15 33.56 -5.29 11.26
N ILE A 16 32.68 -4.32 11.00
CA ILE A 16 33.09 -3.01 10.48
C ILE A 16 32.97 -1.95 11.58
N ARG A 17 34.04 -1.17 11.76
CA ARG A 17 34.09 0.01 12.61
C ARG A 17 34.39 1.23 11.73
N THR A 18 33.66 2.31 11.97
CA THR A 18 33.91 3.63 11.36
C THR A 18 34.84 4.47 12.22
N ASP A 19 34.81 4.25 13.53
CA ASP A 19 35.63 4.94 14.52
C ASP A 19 36.30 3.87 15.43
N PRO A 20 37.62 3.93 15.67
CA PRO A 20 38.29 3.05 16.61
C PRO A 20 37.69 3.05 18.02
N ASP A 21 37.15 4.19 18.46
CA ASP A 21 36.61 4.39 19.80
C ASP A 21 35.16 3.90 19.93
N LEU A 22 34.51 3.57 18.82
CA LEU A 22 33.15 3.01 18.80
C LEU A 22 33.16 1.48 18.69
N PRO A 23 32.15 0.80 19.28
CA PRO A 23 31.87 -0.59 18.93
C PRO A 23 31.53 -0.74 17.44
N PRO A 24 31.58 -1.96 16.87
CA PRO A 24 31.27 -2.18 15.46
C PRO A 24 29.89 -1.61 15.05
N VAL A 25 29.83 -0.94 13.90
CA VAL A 25 28.62 -0.31 13.36
C VAL A 25 27.91 -1.19 12.33
N ALA A 26 28.59 -2.22 11.81
CA ALA A 26 28.03 -3.16 10.85
C ALA A 26 28.70 -4.55 10.90
N ILE A 27 28.00 -5.55 10.35
CA ILE A 27 28.46 -6.92 10.21
C ILE A 27 28.26 -7.38 8.76
N VAL A 28 29.28 -8.01 8.18
CA VAL A 28 29.18 -8.69 6.88
C VAL A 28 29.35 -10.18 7.08
N ASP A 29 28.23 -10.89 7.19
CA ASP A 29 28.20 -12.35 7.24
C ASP A 29 28.20 -12.95 5.81
N ARG A 30 29.26 -13.69 5.49
CA ARG A 30 29.50 -14.40 4.23
C ARG A 30 29.37 -15.91 4.36
N SER A 31 28.82 -16.40 5.47
CA SER A 31 28.70 -17.82 5.76
C SER A 31 27.94 -18.55 4.64
N PRO A 32 28.49 -19.65 4.10
CA PRO A 32 27.82 -20.39 3.05
C PRO A 32 26.54 -21.04 3.59
N MET A 33 25.55 -21.20 2.71
CA MET A 33 24.33 -21.93 3.06
C MET A 33 24.65 -23.41 3.31
N THR A 34 24.35 -23.87 4.52
CA THR A 34 24.52 -25.27 4.93
C THR A 34 23.72 -26.22 4.05
N VAL A 35 24.16 -27.48 3.95
CA VAL A 35 23.48 -28.51 3.14
C VAL A 35 22.04 -28.72 3.60
N GLY A 36 21.79 -28.74 4.92
CA GLY A 36 20.43 -28.83 5.47
C GLY A 36 19.52 -27.68 5.01
N LYS A 37 20.02 -26.43 4.99
CA LYS A 37 19.26 -25.29 4.45
C LYS A 37 19.00 -25.44 2.94
N ARG A 38 19.96 -25.98 2.18
CA ARG A 38 19.77 -26.25 0.73
C ARG A 38 18.65 -27.26 0.50
N ILE A 39 18.66 -28.38 1.23
CA ILE A 39 17.60 -29.40 1.16
C ILE A 39 16.25 -28.81 1.54
N MET A 40 16.19 -28.01 2.61
CA MET A 40 14.96 -27.33 3.02
C MET A 40 14.39 -26.44 1.91
N PHE A 41 15.20 -25.61 1.26
CA PHE A 41 14.74 -24.78 0.14
C PHE A 41 14.35 -25.61 -1.09
N ALA A 42 15.02 -26.75 -1.35
CA ALA A 42 14.63 -27.66 -2.41
C ALA A 42 13.25 -28.28 -2.15
N ILE A 43 12.97 -28.69 -0.90
CA ILE A 43 11.64 -29.20 -0.49
C ILE A 43 10.58 -28.11 -0.67
N ILE A 44 10.84 -26.88 -0.23
CA ILE A 44 9.92 -25.75 -0.41
C ILE A 44 9.63 -25.50 -1.90
N ALA A 45 10.65 -25.60 -2.76
CA ALA A 45 10.48 -25.46 -4.20
C ALA A 45 9.63 -26.58 -4.81
N ILE A 46 9.82 -27.83 -4.39
CA ILE A 46 9.00 -28.97 -4.84
C ILE A 46 7.55 -28.79 -4.41
N ILE A 47 7.31 -28.44 -3.14
CA ILE A 47 5.95 -28.18 -2.62
C ILE A 47 5.28 -27.06 -3.41
N GLY A 48 6.01 -25.96 -3.66
CA GLY A 48 5.50 -24.84 -4.47
C GLY A 48 5.18 -25.26 -5.91
N ALA A 49 6.04 -26.06 -6.54
CA ALA A 49 5.80 -26.58 -7.89
C ALA A 49 4.56 -27.48 -7.96
N CYS A 50 4.38 -28.36 -6.96
CA CYS A 50 3.18 -29.19 -6.85
C CYS A 50 1.91 -28.33 -6.67
N ALA A 51 1.96 -27.32 -5.80
CA ALA A 51 0.83 -26.42 -5.58
C ALA A 51 0.45 -25.66 -6.87
N TRP A 52 1.44 -25.14 -7.60
CA TRP A 52 1.22 -24.52 -8.91
C TRP A 52 0.65 -25.49 -9.93
N ALA A 53 1.16 -26.73 -10.00
CA ALA A 53 0.65 -27.75 -10.91
C ALA A 53 -0.82 -28.07 -10.64
N ILE A 54 -1.22 -28.13 -9.37
CA ILE A 54 -2.61 -28.38 -8.98
C ILE A 54 -3.51 -27.21 -9.42
N ILE A 55 -3.13 -25.97 -9.10
CA ILE A 55 -3.87 -24.77 -9.51
C ILE A 55 -3.97 -24.69 -11.05
N ALA A 56 -2.88 -25.01 -11.76
CA ALA A 56 -2.76 -24.81 -13.19
C ALA A 56 -3.39 -25.92 -14.04
N PHE A 57 -3.41 -27.18 -13.60
CA PHE A 57 -3.81 -28.30 -14.45
C PHE A 57 -5.01 -29.09 -13.95
N VAL A 58 -5.31 -29.07 -12.65
CA VAL A 58 -6.51 -29.73 -12.16
C VAL A 58 -7.71 -28.92 -12.62
N ARG A 59 -8.52 -29.54 -13.49
CA ARG A 59 -9.75 -28.98 -14.08
C ARG A 59 -10.87 -29.97 -13.83
N GLY A 60 -12.04 -29.50 -13.41
CA GLY A 60 -13.22 -30.34 -13.17
C GLY A 60 -13.34 -30.94 -11.77
N GLU A 61 -12.27 -30.97 -10.97
CA GLU A 61 -12.34 -31.25 -9.52
C GLU A 61 -12.29 -29.94 -8.72
N THR A 62 -12.91 -29.94 -7.55
CA THR A 62 -12.98 -28.80 -6.64
C THR A 62 -11.58 -28.41 -6.14
N VAL A 63 -10.95 -27.39 -6.75
CA VAL A 63 -9.64 -26.90 -6.32
C VAL A 63 -9.79 -26.23 -4.95
N ASN A 64 -8.99 -26.68 -3.98
CA ASN A 64 -9.00 -26.14 -2.64
C ASN A 64 -8.18 -24.85 -2.52
N ALA A 65 -8.68 -23.88 -1.75
CA ALA A 65 -8.00 -22.62 -1.45
C ALA A 65 -6.60 -22.81 -0.81
N ILE A 66 -6.35 -23.92 -0.10
CA ILE A 66 -5.04 -24.23 0.50
C ILE A 66 -3.90 -24.15 -0.53
N TRP A 67 -4.12 -24.64 -1.75
CA TRP A 67 -3.07 -24.70 -2.76
C TRP A 67 -2.57 -23.30 -3.14
N PHE A 68 -3.44 -22.30 -3.15
CA PHE A 68 -3.11 -20.91 -3.41
C PHE A 68 -2.23 -20.33 -2.30
N VAL A 69 -2.58 -20.61 -1.03
CA VAL A 69 -1.79 -20.21 0.14
C VAL A 69 -0.39 -20.81 0.06
N ILE A 70 -0.29 -22.11 -0.23
CA ILE A 70 1.00 -22.82 -0.34
C ILE A 70 1.82 -22.30 -1.51
N ALA A 71 1.22 -22.12 -2.69
CA ALA A 71 1.89 -21.60 -3.87
C ALA A 71 2.47 -20.21 -3.62
N ALA A 72 1.70 -19.31 -2.99
CA ALA A 72 2.15 -17.98 -2.61
C ALA A 72 3.33 -18.04 -1.63
N LEU A 73 3.18 -18.74 -0.49
CA LEU A 73 4.21 -18.82 0.54
C LEU A 73 5.53 -19.42 0.01
N CYS A 74 5.45 -20.52 -0.74
CA CYS A 74 6.65 -21.15 -1.30
C CYS A 74 7.35 -20.22 -2.29
N THR A 75 6.59 -19.58 -3.18
CA THR A 75 7.15 -18.65 -4.18
C THR A 75 7.77 -17.42 -3.52
N TYR A 76 7.14 -16.85 -2.49
CA TYR A 76 7.67 -15.69 -1.77
C TYR A 76 8.94 -16.02 -0.98
N VAL A 77 8.99 -17.17 -0.30
CA VAL A 77 10.19 -17.62 0.42
C VAL A 77 11.37 -17.79 -0.54
N ILE A 78 11.14 -18.40 -1.71
CA ILE A 78 12.16 -18.59 -2.75
C ILE A 78 12.57 -17.25 -3.35
N GLY A 79 11.62 -16.41 -3.74
CA GLY A 79 11.85 -15.08 -4.31
C GLY A 79 12.68 -14.20 -3.36
N TYR A 80 12.30 -14.14 -2.08
CA TYR A 80 13.04 -13.41 -1.06
C TYR A 80 14.45 -13.96 -0.85
N ARG A 81 14.60 -15.28 -0.81
CA ARG A 81 15.88 -15.92 -0.50
C ARG A 81 16.89 -15.78 -1.64
N PHE A 82 16.46 -15.93 -2.89
CA PHE A 82 17.34 -16.03 -4.04
C PHE A 82 17.32 -14.75 -4.88
N TYR A 83 16.13 -14.27 -5.28
CA TYR A 83 16.02 -13.13 -6.18
C TYR A 83 16.30 -11.80 -5.46
N ALA A 84 15.69 -11.56 -4.29
CA ALA A 84 16.00 -10.35 -3.51
C ALA A 84 17.47 -10.30 -3.09
N ARG A 85 18.08 -11.45 -2.76
CA ARG A 85 19.52 -11.54 -2.45
C ARG A 85 20.39 -11.30 -3.68
N LEU A 86 19.98 -11.74 -4.87
CA LEU A 86 20.67 -11.42 -6.13
C LEU A 86 20.69 -9.90 -6.37
N ILE A 87 19.53 -9.24 -6.24
CA ILE A 87 19.39 -7.78 -6.38
C ILE A 87 20.28 -7.06 -5.37
N GLU A 88 20.25 -7.50 -4.11
CA GLU A 88 21.06 -6.95 -3.04
C GLU A 88 22.56 -7.05 -3.33
N MET A 89 23.05 -8.22 -3.77
CA MET A 89 24.48 -8.44 -4.03
C MET A 89 24.97 -7.75 -5.32
N LYS A 90 24.12 -7.66 -6.35
CA LYS A 90 24.55 -7.22 -7.68
C LYS A 90 24.22 -5.77 -7.99
N VAL A 91 23.11 -5.26 -7.47
CA VAL A 91 22.58 -3.91 -7.75
C VAL A 91 22.73 -2.98 -6.54
N VAL A 92 22.15 -3.34 -5.39
CA VAL A 92 22.08 -2.42 -4.24
C VAL A 92 23.45 -2.27 -3.58
N ARG A 93 24.06 -3.39 -3.17
CA ARG A 93 25.30 -3.48 -2.39
C ARG A 93 25.22 -2.55 -1.16
N PRO A 94 24.38 -2.89 -0.17
CA PRO A 94 24.14 -2.01 0.98
C PRO A 94 25.43 -1.76 1.77
N ARG A 95 25.58 -0.54 2.28
CA ARG A 95 26.72 -0.08 3.08
C ARG A 95 26.21 0.41 4.43
N ASP A 96 26.31 -0.45 5.44
CA ASP A 96 25.85 -0.16 6.81
C ASP A 96 26.86 0.66 7.62
N ASP A 97 28.04 0.91 7.06
CA ASP A 97 29.03 1.86 7.55
C ASP A 97 28.72 3.30 7.15
N HIS A 98 27.76 3.52 6.25
CA HIS A 98 27.26 4.85 5.91
C HIS A 98 26.02 5.20 6.75
N ALA A 99 25.99 6.41 7.28
CA ALA A 99 24.85 6.97 8.01
C ALA A 99 23.67 7.16 7.04
N THR A 100 22.49 6.69 7.43
CA THR A 100 21.26 6.87 6.66
C THR A 100 20.72 8.30 6.84
N PRO A 101 19.72 8.72 6.03
CA PRO A 101 19.09 10.04 6.22
C PRO A 101 18.49 10.20 7.61
N ALA A 102 17.97 9.11 8.19
CA ALA A 102 17.42 9.10 9.54
C ALA A 102 18.47 9.48 10.59
N GLU A 103 19.71 9.03 10.41
CA GLU A 103 20.81 9.34 11.33
C GLU A 103 21.38 10.75 11.11
N VAL A 104 21.56 11.17 9.85
CA VAL A 104 22.20 12.45 9.51
C VAL A 104 21.30 13.66 9.77
N LEU A 105 19.98 13.51 9.58
CA LEU A 105 19.01 14.61 9.63
C LEU A 105 18.03 14.46 10.81
N ASP A 106 18.37 13.66 11.83
CA ASP A 106 17.50 13.35 12.96
C ASP A 106 16.92 14.64 13.58
N ASN A 107 15.61 14.80 13.45
CA ASN A 107 14.87 15.96 13.94
C ASN A 107 13.69 15.57 14.85
N ALA A 108 13.59 14.28 15.21
CA ALA A 108 12.51 13.72 16.01
C ALA A 108 11.07 14.01 15.49
N GLN A 109 10.93 14.41 14.22
CA GLN A 109 9.65 14.75 13.60
C GLN A 109 9.44 13.99 12.29
N ASP A 110 10.22 14.31 11.25
CA ASP A 110 10.13 13.70 9.92
C ASP A 110 11.31 12.75 9.64
N TYR A 111 12.45 12.96 10.30
CA TYR A 111 13.62 12.08 10.27
C TYR A 111 13.88 11.59 11.69
N MET A 112 13.85 10.27 11.86
CA MET A 112 14.11 9.64 13.15
C MET A 112 14.49 8.17 12.94
N PRO A 113 15.68 7.73 13.37
CA PRO A 113 16.06 6.33 13.34
C PRO A 113 15.04 5.50 14.11
N THR A 114 14.41 4.55 13.43
CA THR A 114 13.28 3.79 13.95
C THR A 114 13.58 2.30 13.86
N ASP A 115 13.37 1.56 14.96
CA ASP A 115 13.62 0.11 14.99
C ASP A 115 13.01 -0.59 13.77
N ARG A 116 13.81 -1.39 13.09
CA ARG A 116 13.41 -2.14 11.88
C ARG A 116 12.07 -2.89 11.94
N ARG A 117 11.63 -3.38 13.12
CA ARG A 117 10.36 -4.12 13.25
C ARG A 117 9.18 -3.16 13.21
N VAL A 118 9.34 -2.03 13.88
CA VAL A 118 8.43 -0.89 13.81
C VAL A 118 8.36 -0.37 12.38
N LEU A 119 9.51 -0.12 11.77
CA LEU A 119 9.58 0.46 10.44
C LEU A 119 9.02 -0.49 9.37
N PHE A 120 9.24 -1.80 9.51
CA PHE A 120 8.59 -2.81 8.69
C PHE A 120 7.06 -2.71 8.81
N GLY A 121 6.54 -2.63 10.05
CA GLY A 121 5.12 -2.45 10.31
C GLY A 121 4.55 -1.17 9.69
N HIS A 122 5.21 -0.04 9.89
CA HIS A 122 4.81 1.26 9.32
C HIS A 122 4.85 1.24 7.78
N HIS A 123 5.94 0.74 7.19
CA HIS A 123 6.05 0.63 5.73
C HIS A 123 4.95 -0.28 5.17
N PHE A 124 4.82 -1.50 5.70
CA PHE A 124 3.75 -2.44 5.33
C PHE A 124 2.36 -1.80 5.47
N ALA A 125 2.09 -1.12 6.59
CA ALA A 125 0.80 -0.49 6.83
C ALA A 125 0.52 0.67 5.88
N ALA A 126 1.54 1.40 5.45
CA ALA A 126 1.42 2.50 4.50
C ALA A 126 1.28 2.02 3.05
N ILE A 127 1.86 0.87 2.67
CA ILE A 127 1.76 0.34 1.30
C ILE A 127 0.51 -0.54 1.11
N ALA A 128 0.12 -1.31 2.14
CA ALA A 128 -1.06 -2.17 2.13
C ALA A 128 -2.31 -1.35 2.47
N GLY A 129 -2.80 -0.61 1.48
CA GLY A 129 -4.07 0.15 1.50
C GLY A 129 -5.26 -0.63 0.94
N ALA A 130 -6.17 0.06 0.24
CA ALA A 130 -7.36 -0.58 -0.36
C ALA A 130 -7.01 -1.46 -1.56
N GLY A 131 -6.05 -1.02 -2.37
CA GLY A 131 -5.72 -1.67 -3.64
C GLY A 131 -5.46 -3.18 -3.57
N PRO A 132 -4.61 -3.70 -2.65
CA PRO A 132 -4.38 -5.14 -2.54
C PRO A 132 -5.57 -5.92 -1.98
N LEU A 133 -6.59 -5.26 -1.43
CA LEU A 133 -7.81 -5.91 -0.94
C LEU A 133 -8.90 -5.87 -2.02
N VAL A 134 -9.23 -4.67 -2.49
CA VAL A 134 -10.30 -4.41 -3.44
C VAL A 134 -9.97 -4.89 -4.86
N GLY A 135 -8.76 -4.65 -5.34
CA GLY A 135 -8.35 -4.98 -6.71
C GLY A 135 -8.52 -6.47 -7.03
N PRO A 136 -7.93 -7.39 -6.24
CA PRO A 136 -8.11 -8.82 -6.44
C PRO A 136 -9.57 -9.28 -6.33
N VAL A 137 -10.35 -8.69 -5.42
CA VAL A 137 -11.77 -9.02 -5.26
C VAL A 137 -12.57 -8.62 -6.50
N LEU A 138 -12.38 -7.40 -7.02
CA LEU A 138 -13.04 -6.94 -8.25
C LEU A 138 -12.57 -7.76 -9.46
N ALA A 139 -11.30 -8.14 -9.51
CA ALA A 139 -10.73 -8.95 -10.58
C ALA A 139 -11.17 -10.41 -10.56
N ALA A 140 -11.72 -10.91 -9.45
CA ALA A 140 -12.21 -12.29 -9.33
C ALA A 140 -13.29 -12.64 -10.38
N GLN A 141 -14.00 -11.64 -10.94
CA GLN A 141 -14.92 -11.84 -12.07
C GLN A 141 -14.27 -12.47 -13.29
N MET A 142 -12.94 -12.32 -13.45
CA MET A 142 -12.16 -12.89 -14.56
C MET A 142 -11.68 -14.32 -14.28
N GLY A 143 -12.02 -14.89 -13.11
CA GLY A 143 -11.56 -16.18 -12.64
C GLY A 143 -10.33 -16.07 -11.74
N TYR A 144 -10.01 -17.16 -11.03
CA TYR A 144 -8.95 -17.15 -10.01
C TYR A 144 -7.53 -17.21 -10.61
N LEU A 145 -7.33 -17.84 -11.77
CA LEU A 145 -6.00 -18.22 -12.24
C LEU A 145 -5.18 -17.02 -12.74
N PRO A 146 -5.71 -16.13 -13.61
CA PRO A 146 -4.93 -14.99 -14.10
C PRO A 146 -4.51 -14.05 -12.96
N GLY A 147 -5.43 -13.76 -12.03
CA GLY A 147 -5.15 -12.95 -10.86
C GLY A 147 -4.08 -13.56 -9.97
N THR A 148 -4.17 -14.87 -9.69
CA THR A 148 -3.17 -15.59 -8.87
C THR A 148 -1.77 -15.50 -9.47
N ILE A 149 -1.64 -15.70 -10.79
CA ILE A 149 -0.35 -15.60 -11.50
C ILE A 149 0.21 -14.18 -11.38
N TRP A 150 -0.61 -13.18 -11.68
CA TRP A 150 -0.15 -11.80 -11.67
C TRP A 150 0.22 -11.31 -10.26
N ILE A 151 -0.58 -11.63 -9.25
CA ILE A 151 -0.27 -11.25 -7.86
C ILE A 151 1.07 -11.86 -7.44
N ILE A 152 1.24 -13.17 -7.59
CA ILE A 152 2.45 -13.85 -7.06
C ILE A 152 3.69 -13.52 -7.89
N ILE A 153 3.62 -13.72 -9.21
CA ILE A 153 4.79 -13.56 -10.10
C ILE A 153 5.07 -12.08 -10.35
N GLY A 154 4.03 -11.27 -10.57
CA GLY A 154 4.15 -9.82 -10.73
C GLY A 154 4.76 -9.16 -9.49
N ALA A 155 4.36 -9.55 -8.28
CA ALA A 155 4.98 -9.02 -7.07
C ALA A 155 6.48 -9.35 -7.01
N VAL A 156 6.86 -10.63 -7.14
CA VAL A 156 8.26 -11.06 -7.01
C VAL A 156 9.18 -10.36 -8.01
N PHE A 157 8.75 -10.22 -9.27
CA PHE A 157 9.59 -9.71 -10.36
C PHE A 157 9.41 -8.22 -10.68
N ALA A 158 8.30 -7.60 -10.31
CA ALA A 158 8.02 -6.19 -10.58
C ALA A 158 7.88 -5.37 -9.29
N GLY A 159 6.82 -5.59 -8.50
CA GLY A 159 6.53 -4.75 -7.33
C GLY A 159 7.64 -4.76 -6.29
N CYS A 160 8.11 -5.95 -5.87
CA CYS A 160 9.16 -6.09 -4.87
C CYS A 160 10.50 -5.50 -5.37
N VAL A 161 10.75 -5.57 -6.67
CA VAL A 161 11.93 -4.99 -7.31
C VAL A 161 11.86 -3.47 -7.26
N GLN A 162 10.74 -2.90 -7.68
CA GLN A 162 10.52 -1.46 -7.66
C GLN A 162 10.69 -0.91 -6.25
N ASP A 163 9.97 -1.49 -5.29
CA ASP A 163 9.90 -0.98 -3.93
C ASP A 163 11.27 -1.02 -3.23
N TYR A 164 11.99 -2.14 -3.37
CA TYR A 164 13.35 -2.28 -2.82
C TYR A 164 14.37 -1.33 -3.47
N LEU A 165 14.34 -1.20 -4.80
CA LEU A 165 15.29 -0.35 -5.52
C LEU A 165 15.02 1.13 -5.28
N VAL A 166 13.75 1.57 -5.30
CA VAL A 166 13.37 2.95 -5.01
C VAL A 166 13.76 3.32 -3.58
N LEU A 167 13.50 2.45 -2.60
CA LEU A 167 13.91 2.68 -1.21
C LEU A 167 15.43 2.86 -1.10
N SER A 168 16.19 1.92 -1.65
CA SER A 168 17.66 1.95 -1.59
C SER A 168 18.24 3.19 -2.28
N ILE A 169 17.67 3.59 -3.42
CA ILE A 169 18.11 4.75 -4.20
C ILE A 169 17.80 6.07 -3.48
N SER A 170 16.62 6.18 -2.86
CA SER A 170 16.21 7.37 -2.12
C SER A 170 17.00 7.52 -0.82
N THR A 171 17.32 6.42 -0.11
CA THR A 171 18.18 6.44 1.08
C THR A 171 19.54 7.08 0.79
N ARG A 172 20.13 6.82 -0.38
CA ARG A 172 21.42 7.43 -0.80
C ARG A 172 21.31 8.86 -1.31
N ARG A 173 20.10 9.42 -1.34
CA ARG A 173 19.79 10.80 -1.76
C ARG A 173 19.05 11.53 -0.64
N ARG A 174 19.40 11.26 0.62
CA ARG A 174 18.81 11.92 1.81
C ARG A 174 17.28 11.82 1.90
N GLY A 175 16.67 10.76 1.36
CA GLY A 175 15.21 10.60 1.38
C GLY A 175 14.48 11.55 0.42
N ARG A 176 15.10 11.91 -0.71
CA ARG A 176 14.47 12.70 -1.78
C ARG A 176 13.24 11.98 -2.34
N SER A 177 12.18 12.76 -2.58
CA SER A 177 10.94 12.32 -3.20
C SER A 177 11.17 11.85 -4.65
N LEU A 178 10.30 10.97 -5.13
CA LEU A 178 10.37 10.46 -6.50
C LEU A 178 10.41 11.56 -7.56
N GLY A 179 9.58 12.59 -7.40
CA GLY A 179 9.55 13.73 -8.33
C GLY A 179 10.87 14.51 -8.36
N GLN A 180 11.51 14.71 -7.20
CA GLN A 180 12.81 15.36 -7.14
C GLN A 180 13.91 14.49 -7.77
N MET A 181 13.91 13.18 -7.50
CA MET A 181 14.85 12.25 -8.15
C MET A 181 14.70 12.24 -9.67
N ALA A 182 13.46 12.33 -10.18
CA ALA A 182 13.20 12.44 -11.61
C ALA A 182 13.87 13.70 -12.20
N ARG A 183 13.77 14.84 -11.51
CA ARG A 183 14.43 16.09 -11.93
C ARG A 183 15.95 15.98 -11.91
N ASP A 184 16.50 15.42 -10.85
CA ASP A 184 17.93 15.25 -10.67
C ASP A 184 18.55 14.35 -11.75
N GLU A 185 17.81 13.35 -12.24
CA GLU A 185 18.33 12.34 -13.17
C GLU A 185 17.96 12.58 -14.65
N LEU A 186 16.81 13.22 -14.92
CA LEU A 186 16.28 13.43 -16.28
C LEU A 186 16.42 14.87 -16.79
N GLY A 187 16.84 15.81 -15.94
CA GLY A 187 16.92 17.23 -16.27
C GLY A 187 15.57 17.96 -16.15
N ASP A 188 15.54 19.23 -16.56
CA ASP A 188 14.43 20.13 -16.23
C ASP A 188 13.09 19.72 -16.87
N ILE A 189 13.08 19.30 -18.13
CA ILE A 189 11.85 18.95 -18.86
C ILE A 189 11.24 17.65 -18.30
N GLY A 190 12.03 16.57 -18.27
CA GLY A 190 11.59 15.28 -17.74
C GLY A 190 11.26 15.35 -16.26
N GLY A 191 12.03 16.11 -15.49
CA GLY A 191 11.79 16.37 -14.07
C GLY A 191 10.49 17.11 -13.79
N PHE A 192 10.23 18.20 -14.51
CA PHE A 192 8.99 18.96 -14.34
C PHE A 192 7.75 18.13 -14.70
N ALA A 193 7.80 17.40 -15.81
CA ALA A 193 6.74 16.49 -16.21
C ALA A 193 6.47 15.41 -15.14
N ALA A 194 7.53 14.79 -14.62
CA ALA A 194 7.42 13.80 -13.55
C ALA A 194 6.84 14.41 -12.26
N MET A 195 7.31 15.56 -11.79
CA MET A 195 6.79 16.18 -10.57
C MET A 195 5.29 16.47 -10.65
N ILE A 196 4.82 17.03 -11.77
CA ILE A 196 3.39 17.28 -11.98
C ILE A 196 2.61 15.96 -12.05
N ALA A 197 3.06 15.02 -12.88
CA ALA A 197 2.38 13.74 -13.04
C ALA A 197 2.23 13.02 -11.70
N VAL A 198 3.34 12.86 -10.98
CA VAL A 198 3.38 12.18 -9.69
C VAL A 198 2.47 12.89 -8.68
N PHE A 199 2.48 14.23 -8.62
CA PHE A 199 1.63 14.98 -7.69
C PHE A 199 0.13 14.85 -7.99
N VAL A 200 -0.28 15.05 -9.24
CA VAL A 200 -1.71 14.96 -9.61
C VAL A 200 -2.21 13.52 -9.46
N ILE A 201 -1.41 12.52 -9.86
CA ILE A 201 -1.73 11.11 -9.64
C ILE A 201 -1.93 10.86 -8.15
N MET A 202 -1.02 11.33 -7.29
CA MET A 202 -1.10 11.13 -5.84
C MET A 202 -2.41 11.67 -5.24
N ILE A 203 -2.85 12.85 -5.67
CA ILE A 203 -4.12 13.46 -5.22
C ILE A 203 -5.31 12.55 -5.59
N ILE A 204 -5.32 11.98 -6.80
CA ILE A 204 -6.38 11.04 -7.23
C ILE A 204 -6.33 9.75 -6.41
N LEU A 205 -5.13 9.19 -6.17
CA LEU A 205 -5.00 7.95 -5.42
C LEU A 205 -5.56 8.11 -4.00
N ILE A 206 -5.25 9.20 -3.29
CA ILE A 206 -5.78 9.46 -1.94
C ILE A 206 -7.31 9.60 -1.97
N ALA A 207 -7.85 10.32 -2.95
CA ALA A 207 -9.29 10.52 -3.07
C ALA A 207 -10.06 9.21 -3.31
N VAL A 208 -9.56 8.35 -4.20
CA VAL A 208 -10.18 7.06 -4.49
C VAL A 208 -10.07 6.09 -3.32
N LEU A 209 -8.94 6.09 -2.61
CA LEU A 209 -8.80 5.32 -1.37
C LEU A 209 -9.84 5.78 -0.33
N ALA A 210 -9.97 7.09 -0.11
CA ALA A 210 -10.97 7.61 0.82
C ALA A 210 -12.41 7.28 0.37
N LEU A 211 -12.69 7.23 -0.93
CA LEU A 211 -14.01 6.86 -1.47
C LEU A 211 -14.40 5.42 -1.10
N VAL A 212 -13.44 4.49 -1.16
CA VAL A 212 -13.68 3.09 -0.73
C VAL A 212 -14.07 3.03 0.75
N VAL A 213 -13.41 3.83 1.60
CA VAL A 213 -13.77 3.91 3.04
C VAL A 213 -15.18 4.44 3.22
N VAL A 214 -15.53 5.52 2.51
CA VAL A 214 -16.89 6.07 2.59
C VAL A 214 -17.92 5.03 2.18
N ASN A 215 -17.71 4.32 1.08
CA ASN A 215 -18.66 3.32 0.59
C ASN A 215 -18.75 2.07 1.47
N ALA A 216 -17.67 1.73 2.19
CA ALA A 216 -17.67 0.61 3.14
C ALA A 216 -18.38 0.96 4.46
N LEU A 217 -18.29 2.21 4.92
CA LEU A 217 -18.75 2.65 6.24
C LEU A 217 -20.06 3.43 6.24
N ALA A 218 -20.41 4.07 5.12
CA ALA A 218 -21.70 4.73 5.00
C ALA A 218 -22.80 3.71 5.31
N GLU A 219 -23.80 4.15 6.08
CA GLU A 219 -24.92 3.30 6.49
C GLU A 219 -24.53 2.10 7.41
N SER A 220 -23.29 2.05 7.93
CA SER A 220 -22.86 1.06 8.93
C SER A 220 -22.48 1.73 10.27
N PRO A 221 -23.46 1.96 11.18
CA PRO A 221 -23.22 2.58 12.48
C PRO A 221 -22.13 1.86 13.30
N TRP A 222 -22.13 0.53 13.26
CA TRP A 222 -21.12 -0.29 13.92
C TRP A 222 -19.72 0.02 13.38
N GLY A 223 -19.54 0.02 12.05
CA GLY A 223 -18.26 0.34 11.41
C GLY A 223 -17.75 1.73 11.76
N VAL A 224 -18.62 2.74 11.65
CA VAL A 224 -18.27 4.15 11.94
C VAL A 224 -17.85 4.33 13.40
N PHE A 225 -18.62 3.80 14.36
CA PHE A 225 -18.27 3.90 15.79
C PHE A 225 -16.92 3.27 16.09
N SER A 226 -16.69 2.04 15.61
CA SER A 226 -15.48 1.28 15.90
C SER A 226 -14.23 2.00 15.38
N ILE A 227 -14.33 2.59 14.18
CA ILE A 227 -13.22 3.35 13.57
C ILE A 227 -13.02 4.68 14.26
N ALA A 228 -14.09 5.41 14.59
CA ALA A 228 -14.00 6.67 15.31
C ALA A 228 -13.27 6.48 16.65
N MET A 229 -13.48 5.34 17.32
CA MET A 229 -12.83 5.02 18.59
C MET A 229 -11.32 4.79 18.48
N THR A 230 -10.79 4.52 17.28
CA THR A 230 -9.35 4.37 17.08
C THR A 230 -8.59 5.68 17.27
N ILE A 231 -9.23 6.83 17.09
CA ILE A 231 -8.63 8.16 17.29
C ILE A 231 -8.27 8.40 18.76
N PRO A 232 -9.22 8.37 19.73
CA PRO A 232 -8.88 8.57 21.14
C PRO A 232 -7.99 7.44 21.69
N ILE A 233 -8.13 6.20 21.21
CA ILE A 233 -7.20 5.11 21.57
C ILE A 233 -5.78 5.48 21.14
N ALA A 234 -5.58 5.91 19.89
CA ALA A 234 -4.26 6.32 19.40
C ALA A 234 -3.69 7.52 20.16
N LEU A 235 -4.51 8.55 20.45
CA LEU A 235 -4.10 9.70 21.26
C LEU A 235 -3.66 9.27 22.67
N PHE A 236 -4.42 8.39 23.32
CA PHE A 236 -4.05 7.82 24.61
C PHE A 236 -2.72 7.06 24.50
N MET A 237 -2.57 6.19 23.51
CA MET A 237 -1.34 5.43 23.30
C MET A 237 -0.12 6.35 23.07
N GLY A 238 -0.28 7.42 22.28
CA GLY A 238 0.77 8.41 22.02
C GLY A 238 1.19 9.17 23.28
N LEU A 239 0.22 9.66 24.06
CA LEU A 239 0.49 10.33 25.34
C LEU A 239 1.10 9.36 26.38
N TYR A 240 0.66 8.10 26.39
CA TYR A 240 1.18 7.07 27.28
C TYR A 240 2.66 6.80 27.01
N LEU A 241 3.04 6.63 25.74
CA LEU A 241 4.42 6.42 25.33
C LEU A 241 5.31 7.64 25.53
N ARG A 242 4.75 8.84 25.47
CA ARG A 242 5.53 10.07 25.60
C ARG A 242 5.73 10.49 27.06
N PHE A 243 4.68 10.41 27.88
CA PHE A 243 4.66 11.04 29.20
C PHE A 243 4.48 10.06 30.36
N LEU A 244 3.71 8.97 30.21
CA LEU A 244 3.43 8.07 31.33
C LEU A 244 4.51 6.99 31.50
N ARG A 245 4.84 6.26 30.44
CA ARG A 245 5.85 5.20 30.45
C ARG A 245 6.67 5.16 29.15
N PRO A 246 7.68 6.05 29.02
CA PRO A 246 8.59 6.05 27.87
C PRO A 246 9.23 4.68 27.62
N GLY A 247 9.22 4.26 26.35
CA GLY A 247 9.86 3.02 25.90
C GLY A 247 9.07 1.72 26.11
N ARG A 248 7.94 1.73 26.83
CA ARG A 248 7.13 0.51 27.07
C ARG A 248 6.09 0.25 25.97
N VAL A 249 6.59 0.00 24.76
CA VAL A 249 5.75 -0.21 23.55
C VAL A 249 4.83 -1.43 23.69
N SER A 250 5.32 -2.55 24.23
CA SER A 250 4.50 -3.77 24.37
C SER A 250 3.29 -3.60 25.29
N GLU A 251 3.44 -2.88 26.41
CA GLU A 251 2.34 -2.63 27.37
C GLU A 251 1.22 -1.83 26.71
N VAL A 252 1.57 -0.70 26.08
CA VAL A 252 0.58 0.18 25.45
C VAL A 252 -0.07 -0.48 24.24
N SER A 253 0.67 -1.32 23.49
CA SER A 253 0.12 -2.06 22.37
C SER A 253 -0.92 -3.09 22.81
N LEU A 254 -0.68 -3.79 23.94
CA LEU A 254 -1.65 -4.71 24.51
C LEU A 254 -2.91 -3.97 24.97
N ILE A 255 -2.75 -2.83 25.67
CA ILE A 255 -3.88 -2.00 26.10
C ILE A 255 -4.67 -1.50 24.88
N GLY A 256 -3.98 -0.96 23.87
CA GLY A 256 -4.60 -0.48 22.64
C GLY A 256 -5.38 -1.58 21.93
N PHE A 257 -4.82 -2.79 21.82
CA PHE A 257 -5.51 -3.95 21.26
C PHE A 257 -6.78 -4.31 22.03
N VAL A 258 -6.71 -4.38 23.37
CA VAL A 258 -7.89 -4.66 24.22
C VAL A 258 -8.95 -3.58 24.05
N LEU A 259 -8.57 -2.29 24.07
CA LEU A 259 -9.50 -1.19 23.86
C LEU A 259 -10.15 -1.23 22.48
N LEU A 260 -9.40 -1.63 21.44
CA LEU A 260 -9.95 -1.79 20.10
C LEU A 260 -10.92 -2.97 20.04
N MET A 261 -10.60 -4.12 20.65
CA MET A 261 -11.53 -5.25 20.71
C MET A 261 -12.82 -4.88 21.46
N LEU A 262 -12.70 -4.12 22.55
CA LEU A 262 -13.86 -3.58 23.27
C LEU A 262 -14.67 -2.61 22.39
N ALA A 263 -14.01 -1.75 21.60
CA ALA A 263 -14.70 -0.86 20.66
C ALA A 263 -15.48 -1.64 19.58
N ILE A 264 -14.90 -2.71 19.04
CA ILE A 264 -15.59 -3.58 18.06
C ILE A 264 -16.80 -4.25 18.70
N ILE A 265 -16.63 -4.87 19.87
CA ILE A 265 -17.72 -5.61 20.54
C ILE A 265 -18.84 -4.64 20.96
N SER A 266 -18.50 -3.50 21.54
CA SER A 266 -19.48 -2.49 21.94
C SER A 266 -20.12 -1.77 20.75
N GLY A 267 -19.45 -1.74 19.59
CA GLY A 267 -20.01 -1.18 18.35
C GLY A 267 -21.30 -1.84 17.91
N ARG A 268 -21.49 -3.14 18.19
CA ARG A 268 -22.76 -3.83 17.98
C ARG A 268 -23.87 -3.24 18.84
N TRP A 269 -23.62 -3.10 20.15
CA TRP A 269 -24.61 -2.56 21.08
C TRP A 269 -24.95 -1.10 20.77
N VAL A 270 -23.96 -0.32 20.32
CA VAL A 270 -24.18 1.06 19.85
C VAL A 270 -25.02 1.06 18.58
N GLY A 271 -24.70 0.23 17.59
CA GLY A 271 -25.45 0.15 16.33
C GLY A 271 -26.89 -0.36 16.49
N GLU A 272 -27.14 -1.25 17.45
CA GLU A 272 -28.50 -1.75 17.77
C GLU A 272 -29.31 -0.75 18.63
N SER A 273 -28.65 0.23 19.26
CA SER A 273 -29.33 1.27 20.05
C SER A 273 -29.87 2.39 19.17
N SER A 274 -31.04 2.95 19.52
CA SER A 274 -31.65 4.05 18.75
C SER A 274 -30.75 5.27 18.64
N TRP A 275 -30.15 5.70 19.76
CA TRP A 275 -29.24 6.85 19.78
C TRP A 275 -27.96 6.61 18.97
N GLY A 276 -27.42 5.40 19.00
CA GLY A 276 -26.17 5.07 18.32
C GLY A 276 -26.37 4.86 16.82
N ALA A 277 -27.48 4.23 16.42
CA ALA A 277 -27.89 4.14 15.03
C ALA A 277 -28.06 5.54 14.42
N ASP A 278 -28.75 6.46 15.10
CA ASP A 278 -28.96 7.82 14.60
C ASP A 278 -27.66 8.64 14.53
N LEU A 279 -26.77 8.49 15.53
CA LEU A 279 -25.51 9.24 15.59
C LEU A 279 -24.46 8.75 14.59
N PHE A 280 -24.40 7.43 14.34
CA PHE A 280 -23.34 6.82 13.53
C PHE A 280 -23.81 6.36 12.14
N SER A 281 -25.11 6.42 11.82
CA SER A 281 -25.62 6.29 10.45
C SER A 281 -25.38 7.58 9.67
N LEU A 282 -24.12 7.78 9.27
CA LEU A 282 -23.70 9.00 8.59
C LEU A 282 -23.96 8.92 7.08
N SER A 283 -24.45 10.01 6.50
CA SER A 283 -24.55 10.12 5.05
C SER A 283 -23.15 10.08 4.41
N PRO A 284 -23.02 9.51 3.19
CA PRO A 284 -21.73 9.46 2.49
C PRO A 284 -21.04 10.83 2.38
N VAL A 285 -21.82 11.90 2.16
CA VAL A 285 -21.30 13.28 2.05
C VAL A 285 -20.77 13.80 3.38
N PHE A 286 -21.48 13.57 4.49
CA PHE A 286 -21.01 14.00 5.81
C PHE A 286 -19.75 13.23 6.21
N LEU A 287 -19.74 11.91 6.00
CA LEU A 287 -18.57 11.09 6.28
C LEU A 287 -17.36 11.50 5.45
N SER A 288 -17.56 11.93 4.20
CA SER A 288 -16.48 12.49 3.36
C SER A 288 -15.84 13.72 3.98
N TRP A 289 -16.65 14.66 4.47
CA TRP A 289 -16.13 15.84 5.17
C TRP A 289 -15.40 15.49 6.46
N ALA A 290 -15.90 14.50 7.22
CA ALA A 290 -15.21 14.01 8.41
C ALA A 290 -13.82 13.42 8.08
N ILE A 291 -13.70 12.65 6.99
CA ILE A 291 -12.42 12.09 6.53
C ILE A 291 -11.48 13.20 6.04
N VAL A 292 -12.00 14.23 5.37
CA VAL A 292 -11.20 15.41 4.94
C VAL A 292 -10.63 16.16 6.15
N ILE A 293 -11.47 16.46 7.14
CA ILE A 293 -11.04 17.12 8.39
C ILE A 293 -10.01 16.26 9.13
N TYR A 294 -10.27 14.95 9.21
CA TYR A 294 -9.37 13.98 9.80
C TYR A 294 -8.01 13.96 9.09
N GLY A 295 -7.98 13.88 7.76
CA GLY A 295 -6.74 13.85 6.97
C GLY A 295 -5.91 15.12 7.15
N PHE A 296 -6.54 16.28 7.29
CA PHE A 296 -5.85 17.52 7.66
C PHE A 296 -5.21 17.41 9.05
N ALA A 297 -5.97 16.98 10.05
CA ALA A 297 -5.47 16.83 11.42
C ALA A 297 -4.31 15.82 11.49
N ALA A 298 -4.43 14.64 10.86
CA ALA A 298 -3.42 13.59 10.86
C ALA A 298 -2.11 13.99 10.16
N ALA A 299 -2.19 14.81 9.10
CA ALA A 299 -1.02 15.31 8.38
C ALA A 299 -0.31 16.47 9.10
N VAL A 300 -1.03 17.27 9.90
CA VAL A 300 -0.48 18.42 10.64
C VAL A 300 0.05 18.03 12.03
N LEU A 301 -0.61 17.11 12.72
CA LEU A 301 -0.22 16.70 14.06
C LEU A 301 1.14 15.98 14.07
N PRO A 302 1.90 16.08 15.19
CA PRO A 302 3.16 15.36 15.34
C PRO A 302 2.97 13.85 15.15
N VAL A 303 3.93 13.21 14.47
CA VAL A 303 3.90 11.77 14.15
C VAL A 303 3.65 10.91 15.39
N TRP A 304 4.31 11.23 16.51
CA TRP A 304 4.22 10.46 17.75
C TRP A 304 2.85 10.54 18.44
N LEU A 305 2.03 11.55 18.16
CA LEU A 305 0.78 11.80 18.89
C LEU A 305 -0.40 10.99 18.33
N LEU A 306 -0.53 10.93 17.00
CA LEU A 306 -1.67 10.28 16.34
C LEU A 306 -1.22 9.19 15.36
N LEU A 307 -0.36 9.54 14.40
CA LEU A 307 -0.02 8.66 13.28
C LEU A 307 0.70 7.39 13.75
N ALA A 308 1.83 7.52 14.46
CA ALA A 308 2.59 6.35 14.88
C ALA A 308 1.80 5.43 15.83
N PRO A 309 1.15 5.90 16.91
CA PRO A 309 0.37 5.03 17.80
C PRO A 309 -0.78 4.32 17.08
N ARG A 310 -1.46 5.01 16.15
CA ARG A 310 -2.51 4.43 15.32
C ARG A 310 -1.96 3.38 14.37
N ASP A 311 -0.87 3.69 13.67
CA ASP A 311 -0.21 2.76 12.75
C ASP A 311 0.27 1.50 13.46
N TYR A 312 0.75 1.63 14.70
CA TYR A 312 1.09 0.49 15.54
C TYR A 312 -0.13 -0.39 15.82
N LEU A 313 -1.22 0.20 16.31
CA LEU A 313 -2.46 -0.51 16.58
C LEU A 313 -2.99 -1.21 15.32
N SER A 314 -2.99 -0.48 14.21
CA SER A 314 -3.37 -0.96 12.89
C SER A 314 -2.49 -2.14 12.48
N THR A 315 -1.15 -2.03 12.56
CA THR A 315 -0.19 -3.08 12.13
C THR A 315 -0.45 -4.42 12.80
N PHE A 316 -0.68 -4.45 14.12
CA PHE A 316 -0.98 -5.70 14.83
C PHE A 316 -2.28 -6.32 14.34
N MET A 317 -3.31 -5.50 14.13
CA MET A 317 -4.57 -5.93 13.52
C MET A 317 -4.36 -6.41 12.09
N LYS A 318 -3.50 -5.72 11.32
CA LYS A 318 -3.18 -6.03 9.92
C LYS A 318 -2.62 -7.44 9.80
N ILE A 319 -1.51 -7.68 10.47
CA ILE A 319 -0.78 -8.94 10.40
C ILE A 319 -1.59 -10.05 11.09
N GLY A 320 -2.16 -9.77 12.27
CA GLY A 320 -2.92 -10.75 13.04
C GLY A 320 -4.15 -11.26 12.28
N THR A 321 -4.92 -10.37 11.67
CA THR A 321 -6.12 -10.74 10.90
C THR A 321 -5.78 -11.56 9.67
N ILE A 322 -4.74 -11.20 8.93
CA ILE A 322 -4.34 -11.91 7.72
C ILE A 322 -3.78 -13.30 8.04
N VAL A 323 -3.00 -13.42 9.12
CA VAL A 323 -2.55 -14.72 9.63
C VAL A 323 -3.75 -15.56 10.08
N LEU A 324 -4.69 -14.96 10.81
CA LEU A 324 -5.91 -15.66 11.23
C LEU A 324 -6.75 -16.12 10.03
N LEU A 325 -6.89 -15.29 9.00
CA LEU A 325 -7.56 -15.64 7.76
C LEU A 325 -6.86 -16.80 7.04
N ALA A 326 -5.54 -16.74 6.90
CA ALA A 326 -4.75 -17.82 6.29
C ALA A 326 -4.90 -19.15 7.06
N VAL A 327 -4.86 -19.12 8.39
CA VAL A 327 -5.10 -20.29 9.25
C VAL A 327 -6.53 -20.79 9.05
N GLY A 328 -7.52 -19.89 9.03
CA GLY A 328 -8.91 -20.26 8.78
C GLY A 328 -9.12 -20.90 7.42
N ILE A 329 -8.46 -20.44 6.36
CA ILE A 329 -8.49 -21.09 5.04
C ILE A 329 -7.91 -22.52 5.12
N VAL A 330 -6.82 -22.72 5.84
CA VAL A 330 -6.19 -24.05 6.00
C VAL A 330 -7.06 -25.02 6.81
N ILE A 331 -7.83 -24.51 7.78
CA ILE A 331 -8.75 -25.30 8.59
C ILE A 331 -10.05 -25.57 7.83
N ALA A 332 -10.69 -24.54 7.28
CA ALA A 332 -11.97 -24.62 6.58
C ALA A 332 -11.87 -25.32 5.22
N ARG A 333 -10.70 -25.28 4.59
CA ARG A 333 -10.42 -25.88 3.28
C ARG A 333 -11.50 -25.54 2.24
N PRO A 334 -11.84 -24.26 2.01
CA PRO A 334 -12.93 -23.92 1.11
C PRO A 334 -12.55 -24.26 -0.33
N VAL A 335 -13.58 -24.66 -1.08
CA VAL A 335 -13.49 -24.92 -2.52
C VAL A 335 -13.61 -23.60 -3.28
N MET A 336 -12.80 -23.42 -4.31
CA MET A 336 -12.92 -22.30 -5.24
C MET A 336 -14.18 -22.50 -6.11
N GLN A 337 -15.15 -21.61 -5.93
CA GLN A 337 -16.40 -21.56 -6.70
C GLN A 337 -16.23 -20.80 -8.01
N ALA A 338 -15.31 -19.83 -8.04
CA ALA A 338 -14.96 -19.13 -9.28
C ALA A 338 -14.27 -20.11 -10.26
N PRO A 339 -14.54 -19.99 -11.57
CA PRO A 339 -13.81 -20.76 -12.58
C PRO A 339 -12.33 -20.33 -12.64
N ALA A 340 -11.48 -21.18 -13.22
CA ALA A 340 -10.07 -20.84 -13.42
C ALA A 340 -9.92 -19.58 -14.27
N VAL A 341 -10.65 -19.53 -15.39
CA VAL A 341 -10.81 -18.36 -16.26
C VAL A 341 -12.30 -18.26 -16.56
N SER A 342 -12.87 -17.08 -16.30
CA SER A 342 -14.28 -16.80 -16.56
C SER A 342 -14.51 -16.34 -18.00
N GLU A 343 -15.73 -16.46 -18.52
CA GLU A 343 -16.10 -15.88 -19.82
C GLU A 343 -15.92 -14.36 -19.86
N PHE A 344 -16.06 -13.68 -18.70
CA PHE A 344 -15.84 -12.24 -18.57
C PHE A 344 -14.39 -11.83 -18.84
N ALA A 345 -13.43 -12.75 -18.69
CA ALA A 345 -12.04 -12.52 -19.06
C ALA A 345 -11.87 -12.31 -20.58
N HIS A 346 -12.77 -12.88 -21.39
CA HIS A 346 -12.70 -12.87 -22.84
C HIS A 346 -13.67 -11.87 -23.47
N ASN A 347 -14.93 -11.86 -23.02
CA ASN A 347 -15.97 -10.99 -23.60
C ASN A 347 -15.86 -9.53 -23.13
N GLY A 348 -15.20 -9.28 -21.99
CA GLY A 348 -15.01 -7.96 -21.40
C GLY A 348 -16.30 -7.28 -20.91
N GLN A 349 -17.37 -8.04 -20.70
CA GLN A 349 -18.69 -7.56 -20.26
C GLN A 349 -18.92 -7.80 -18.77
N GLY A 350 -17.84 -7.90 -17.99
CA GLY A 350 -17.92 -8.12 -16.55
C GLY A 350 -18.70 -7.01 -15.82
N PRO A 351 -19.59 -7.36 -14.88
CA PRO A 351 -20.43 -6.38 -14.18
C PRO A 351 -19.68 -5.56 -13.12
N ALA A 352 -18.59 -6.09 -12.56
CA ALA A 352 -17.78 -5.35 -11.58
C ALA A 352 -16.94 -4.26 -12.26
N PHE A 353 -16.46 -4.54 -13.47
CA PHE A 353 -15.87 -3.55 -14.38
C PHE A 353 -15.85 -4.09 -15.82
N ALA A 354 -15.97 -3.18 -16.79
CA ALA A 354 -15.88 -3.52 -18.20
C ALA A 354 -14.42 -3.60 -18.69
N GLY A 355 -14.16 -4.55 -19.60
CA GLY A 355 -12.87 -4.77 -20.23
C GLY A 355 -12.40 -6.22 -20.19
N SER A 356 -11.70 -6.65 -21.24
CA SER A 356 -11.07 -7.98 -21.31
C SER A 356 -9.90 -8.12 -20.35
N LEU A 357 -9.46 -9.37 -20.11
CA LEU A 357 -8.33 -9.71 -19.24
C LEU A 357 -7.11 -8.83 -19.51
N PHE A 358 -6.65 -8.78 -20.76
CA PHE A 358 -5.64 -7.82 -21.17
C PHE A 358 -6.31 -6.55 -21.71
N PRO A 359 -5.91 -5.35 -21.24
CA PRO A 359 -4.94 -5.07 -20.17
C PRO A 359 -5.57 -4.94 -18.77
N PHE A 360 -6.90 -4.99 -18.64
CA PHE A 360 -7.58 -4.50 -17.45
C PHE A 360 -7.36 -5.31 -16.17
N LEU A 361 -7.09 -6.62 -16.24
CA LEU A 361 -6.73 -7.42 -15.07
C LEU A 361 -5.53 -6.81 -14.33
N PHE A 362 -4.48 -6.44 -15.08
CA PHE A 362 -3.22 -5.90 -14.56
C PHE A 362 -3.37 -4.48 -14.01
N ILE A 363 -4.35 -3.73 -14.52
CA ILE A 363 -4.72 -2.40 -14.05
C ILE A 363 -5.56 -2.49 -12.78
N THR A 364 -6.54 -3.39 -12.74
CA THR A 364 -7.41 -3.61 -11.59
C THR A 364 -6.61 -4.17 -10.40
N ILE A 365 -5.72 -5.13 -10.65
CA ILE A 365 -4.77 -5.65 -9.67
C ILE A 365 -3.43 -4.90 -9.82
N ALA A 366 -3.45 -3.58 -9.67
CA ALA A 366 -2.21 -2.81 -9.59
C ALA A 366 -1.53 -3.08 -8.25
N CYS A 367 -2.13 -2.64 -7.14
CA CYS A 367 -1.63 -2.95 -5.81
C CYS A 367 -1.79 -4.45 -5.49
N GLY A 368 -0.82 -5.00 -4.75
CA GLY A 368 -0.63 -6.45 -4.59
C GLY A 368 0.31 -7.10 -5.61
N ALA A 369 0.56 -6.47 -6.77
CA ALA A 369 1.51 -6.97 -7.79
C ALA A 369 2.56 -5.92 -8.20
N LEU A 370 2.13 -4.73 -8.64
CA LEU A 370 3.00 -3.60 -8.98
C LEU A 370 2.27 -2.29 -8.69
N SER A 371 2.73 -1.54 -7.69
CA SER A 371 2.06 -0.32 -7.25
C SER A 371 2.96 0.90 -7.35
N GLY A 372 2.53 1.93 -8.07
CA GLY A 372 3.22 3.21 -8.09
C GLY A 372 3.20 3.91 -6.73
N PHE A 373 2.11 3.79 -5.96
CA PHE A 373 2.00 4.37 -4.62
C PHE A 373 3.14 3.91 -3.68
N HIS A 374 3.58 2.65 -3.80
CA HIS A 374 4.68 2.12 -2.98
C HIS A 374 5.98 2.89 -3.21
N SER A 375 6.26 3.25 -4.46
CA SER A 375 7.44 4.06 -4.79
C SER A 375 7.43 5.42 -4.09
N LEU A 376 6.26 5.95 -3.75
CA LEU A 376 6.12 7.21 -3.00
C LEU A 376 6.38 7.02 -1.51
N ILE A 377 5.95 5.90 -0.93
CA ILE A 377 6.28 5.55 0.46
C ILE A 377 7.79 5.24 0.58
N ALA A 378 8.32 4.43 -0.34
CA ALA A 378 9.72 4.04 -0.43
C ALA A 378 10.69 5.21 -0.70
N SER A 379 10.24 6.29 -1.35
CA SER A 379 11.05 7.49 -1.54
C SER A 379 10.72 8.63 -0.57
N GLY A 380 9.56 8.60 0.09
CA GLY A 380 9.01 9.73 0.82
C GLY A 380 9.11 9.64 2.34
N THR A 381 8.75 8.50 2.95
CA THR A 381 8.67 8.35 4.42
C THR A 381 9.67 7.34 4.94
N THR A 382 9.67 6.12 4.40
CA THR A 382 10.53 5.01 4.86
C THR A 382 12.04 5.32 4.87
N PRO A 383 12.65 5.97 3.86
CA PRO A 383 14.10 6.22 3.86
C PRO A 383 14.52 7.20 4.96
N LYS A 384 13.58 8.01 5.48
CA LYS A 384 13.80 8.99 6.56
C LYS A 384 13.77 8.35 7.96
N LEU A 385 13.36 7.09 8.05
CA LEU A 385 13.23 6.34 9.29
C LEU A 385 14.19 5.15 9.39
N LEU A 386 14.82 4.77 8.27
CA LEU A 386 15.68 3.59 8.12
C LEU A 386 16.96 3.71 8.96
N GLU A 387 17.28 2.72 9.80
CA GLU A 387 18.51 2.75 10.61
C GLU A 387 19.74 2.37 9.79
N LYS A 388 19.60 1.37 8.90
CA LYS A 388 20.71 0.81 8.10
C LYS A 388 20.27 0.46 6.68
N GLU A 389 21.15 0.65 5.69
CA GLU A 389 20.85 0.34 4.28
C GLU A 389 20.48 -1.13 4.08
N SER A 390 21.10 -2.06 4.81
CA SER A 390 20.85 -3.50 4.66
C SER A 390 19.44 -3.93 5.11
N GLN A 391 18.76 -3.10 5.91
CA GLN A 391 17.37 -3.30 6.32
C GLN A 391 16.39 -3.01 5.18
N ALA A 392 16.78 -2.25 4.15
CA ALA A 392 15.90 -1.92 3.02
C ALA A 392 15.36 -3.16 2.30
N ARG A 393 16.09 -4.29 2.33
CA ARG A 393 15.63 -5.55 1.73
C ARG A 393 14.42 -6.13 2.47
N ILE A 394 14.45 -6.17 3.81
CA ILE A 394 13.32 -6.72 4.58
C ILE A 394 12.15 -5.76 4.60
N ILE A 395 12.41 -4.45 4.64
CA ILE A 395 11.35 -3.43 4.69
C ILE A 395 10.67 -3.29 3.33
N GLY A 396 11.40 -3.00 2.24
CA GLY A 396 10.82 -2.83 0.91
C GLY A 396 10.40 -4.16 0.28
N TYR A 397 11.38 -4.99 -0.11
CA TYR A 397 11.07 -6.27 -0.78
C TYR A 397 10.15 -7.16 0.07
N GLY A 398 10.45 -7.29 1.37
CA GLY A 398 9.65 -8.10 2.30
C GLY A 398 8.27 -7.51 2.63
N GLY A 399 8.15 -6.18 2.72
CA GLY A 399 6.86 -5.50 2.89
C GLY A 399 5.94 -5.76 1.71
N MET A 400 6.44 -5.58 0.48
CA MET A 400 5.68 -5.87 -0.74
C MET A 400 5.26 -7.34 -0.87
N LEU A 401 6.10 -8.31 -0.46
CA LEU A 401 5.70 -9.72 -0.43
C LEU A 401 4.53 -9.96 0.54
N THR A 402 4.51 -9.25 1.67
CA THR A 402 3.46 -9.36 2.68
C THR A 402 2.16 -8.76 2.15
N GLU A 403 2.21 -7.62 1.46
CA GLU A 403 1.04 -7.08 0.75
C GLU A 403 0.54 -8.01 -0.35
N SER A 404 1.45 -8.61 -1.13
CA SER A 404 1.07 -9.58 -2.16
C SER A 404 0.41 -10.83 -1.57
N PHE A 405 0.81 -11.24 -0.35
CA PHE A 405 0.12 -12.28 0.39
C PHE A 405 -1.30 -11.86 0.80
N VAL A 406 -1.49 -10.62 1.25
CA VAL A 406 -2.82 -10.04 1.51
C VAL A 406 -3.69 -10.09 0.26
N ALA A 407 -3.14 -9.75 -0.91
CA ALA A 407 -3.85 -9.81 -2.18
C ALA A 407 -4.30 -11.22 -2.58
N ILE A 408 -3.49 -12.25 -2.29
CA ILE A 408 -3.90 -13.65 -2.46
C ILE A 408 -5.02 -14.03 -1.49
N MET A 409 -4.98 -13.59 -0.23
CA MET A 409 -6.09 -13.85 0.69
C MET A 409 -7.38 -13.21 0.19
N ALA A 410 -7.32 -11.96 -0.27
CA ALA A 410 -8.47 -11.24 -0.81
C ALA A 410 -9.06 -11.93 -2.06
N LEU A 411 -8.20 -12.36 -2.99
CA LEU A 411 -8.63 -13.14 -4.16
C LEU A 411 -9.33 -14.43 -3.75
N ILE A 412 -8.73 -15.20 -2.82
CA ILE A 412 -9.32 -16.44 -2.31
C ILE A 412 -10.70 -16.16 -1.71
N THR A 413 -10.82 -15.17 -0.83
CA THR A 413 -12.10 -14.86 -0.18
C THR A 413 -13.21 -14.50 -1.17
N ALA A 414 -12.88 -13.83 -2.28
CA ALA A 414 -13.85 -13.56 -3.34
C ALA A 414 -14.21 -14.83 -4.12
N CYS A 415 -13.22 -15.64 -4.47
CA CYS A 415 -13.40 -16.81 -5.32
C CYS A 415 -14.06 -18.02 -4.62
N ILE A 416 -14.12 -18.06 -3.29
CA ILE A 416 -14.82 -19.12 -2.54
C ILE A 416 -16.33 -18.84 -2.39
N LEU A 417 -16.76 -17.61 -2.65
CA LEU A 417 -18.16 -17.23 -2.57
C LEU A 417 -18.97 -17.84 -3.72
N ASN A 418 -20.24 -18.12 -3.46
CA ASN A 418 -21.19 -18.44 -4.51
C ASN A 418 -21.15 -17.34 -5.58
N GLN A 419 -21.07 -17.73 -6.85
CA GLN A 419 -20.88 -16.77 -7.95
C GLN A 419 -22.05 -15.80 -8.08
N HIS A 420 -23.29 -16.25 -7.87
CA HIS A 420 -24.45 -15.36 -7.89
C HIS A 420 -24.37 -14.31 -6.78
N LEU A 421 -23.93 -14.69 -5.57
CA LEU A 421 -23.71 -13.74 -4.47
C LEU A 421 -22.58 -12.76 -4.80
N TYR A 422 -21.43 -13.25 -5.27
CA TYR A 422 -20.31 -12.41 -5.67
C TYR A 422 -20.73 -11.33 -6.68
N PHE A 423 -21.47 -11.71 -7.72
CA PHE A 423 -21.93 -10.79 -8.75
C PHE A 423 -23.05 -9.86 -8.24
N ALA A 424 -23.97 -10.33 -7.41
CA ALA A 424 -25.01 -9.49 -6.81
C ALA A 424 -24.44 -8.39 -5.90
N MET A 425 -23.33 -8.66 -5.22
CA MET A 425 -22.65 -7.68 -4.37
C MET A 425 -21.84 -6.66 -5.18
N ASN A 426 -21.19 -7.08 -6.27
CA ASN A 426 -20.26 -6.23 -7.04
C ASN A 426 -20.88 -5.59 -8.29
N ALA A 427 -22.11 -5.95 -8.67
CA ALA A 427 -22.84 -5.25 -9.73
C ALA A 427 -23.31 -3.86 -9.27
N PRO A 428 -23.38 -2.86 -10.18
CA PRO A 428 -23.92 -1.54 -9.86
C PRO A 428 -25.42 -1.61 -9.53
N LYS A 429 -25.90 -0.69 -8.67
CA LYS A 429 -27.33 -0.53 -8.34
C LYS A 429 -28.23 -0.39 -9.58
N ALA A 430 -27.71 0.16 -10.67
CA ALA A 430 -28.43 0.31 -11.93
C ALA A 430 -28.75 -1.02 -12.63
N LEU A 431 -28.02 -2.10 -12.32
CA LEU A 431 -28.26 -3.44 -12.89
C LEU A 431 -29.12 -4.32 -11.98
N THR A 432 -29.09 -4.11 -10.66
CA THR A 432 -29.79 -4.96 -9.69
C THR A 432 -31.03 -4.29 -9.08
N ASP A 433 -31.34 -3.06 -9.49
CA ASP A 433 -32.30 -2.15 -8.86
C ASP A 433 -32.07 -1.87 -7.37
N GLY A 434 -30.93 -2.29 -6.82
CA GLY A 434 -30.66 -2.28 -5.39
C GLY A 434 -31.58 -3.17 -4.54
N THR A 435 -32.37 -4.07 -5.15
CA THR A 435 -33.31 -4.95 -4.44
C THR A 435 -32.89 -6.42 -4.52
N PRO A 436 -33.28 -7.28 -3.56
CA PRO A 436 -33.03 -8.72 -3.63
C PRO A 436 -33.62 -9.36 -4.90
N GLN A 437 -34.81 -8.94 -5.32
CA GLN A 437 -35.46 -9.48 -6.52
C GLN A 437 -34.73 -9.06 -7.80
N GLY A 438 -34.47 -7.76 -7.98
CA GLY A 438 -33.73 -7.28 -9.15
C GLY A 438 -32.31 -7.86 -9.24
N ALA A 439 -31.67 -8.10 -8.10
CA ALA A 439 -30.40 -8.80 -8.06
C ALA A 439 -30.51 -10.25 -8.54
N ALA A 440 -31.51 -11.01 -8.08
CA ALA A 440 -31.72 -12.40 -8.47
C ALA A 440 -31.99 -12.51 -9.98
N ASP A 441 -32.88 -11.67 -10.50
CA ASP A 441 -33.22 -11.63 -11.93
C ASP A 441 -31.98 -11.31 -12.78
N TYR A 442 -31.16 -10.35 -12.34
CA TYR A 442 -29.93 -9.98 -13.03
C TYR A 442 -28.89 -11.11 -13.06
N VAL A 443 -28.52 -11.67 -11.89
CA VAL A 443 -27.42 -12.66 -11.81
C VAL A 443 -27.81 -14.00 -12.43
N ASN A 444 -29.09 -14.37 -12.40
CA ASN A 444 -29.57 -15.58 -13.08
C ASN A 444 -29.49 -15.44 -14.61
N GLY A 445 -29.44 -14.21 -15.13
CA GLY A 445 -29.18 -13.93 -16.55
C GLY A 445 -27.71 -14.04 -16.98
N LEU A 446 -26.76 -14.16 -16.04
CA LEU A 446 -25.32 -14.14 -16.31
C LEU A 446 -24.71 -15.52 -16.62
N ASN A 447 -25.53 -16.56 -16.83
CA ASN A 447 -25.07 -17.93 -17.13
C ASN A 447 -23.97 -18.43 -16.18
N LEU A 448 -24.16 -18.21 -14.88
CA LEU A 448 -23.19 -18.51 -13.84
C LEU A 448 -23.27 -19.99 -13.41
N PRO A 449 -22.17 -20.58 -12.90
CA PRO A 449 -22.23 -21.92 -12.34
C PRO A 449 -23.01 -21.93 -11.00
N GLY A 450 -23.74 -23.02 -10.76
CA GLY A 450 -24.52 -23.26 -9.53
C GLY A 450 -26.02 -23.10 -9.73
N ASP A 451 -26.78 -23.32 -8.65
CA ASP A 451 -28.23 -23.17 -8.67
C ASP A 451 -28.63 -21.69 -8.80
N PRO A 452 -29.75 -21.38 -9.48
CA PRO A 452 -30.26 -20.02 -9.59
C PRO A 452 -30.47 -19.38 -8.22
N ALA A 453 -30.06 -18.12 -8.08
CA ALA A 453 -30.26 -17.35 -6.87
C ALA A 453 -31.73 -16.93 -6.71
N THR A 454 -32.15 -16.76 -5.45
CA THR A 454 -33.49 -16.26 -5.10
C THR A 454 -33.37 -15.00 -4.25
N ALA A 455 -34.40 -14.14 -4.30
CA ALA A 455 -34.48 -12.97 -3.42
C ALA A 455 -34.35 -13.32 -1.93
N ALA A 456 -35.02 -14.41 -1.52
CA ALA A 456 -34.98 -14.89 -0.13
C ALA A 456 -33.56 -15.30 0.31
N GLN A 457 -32.75 -15.87 -0.60
CA GLN A 457 -31.35 -16.20 -0.32
C GLN A 457 -30.55 -14.93 0.02
N PHE A 458 -30.71 -13.86 -0.76
CA PHE A 458 -30.00 -12.61 -0.51
C PHE A 458 -30.44 -11.90 0.77
N GLU A 459 -31.74 -11.95 1.09
CA GLU A 459 -32.26 -11.46 2.38
C GLU A 459 -31.69 -12.25 3.55
N GLN A 460 -31.57 -13.57 3.41
CA GLN A 460 -30.95 -14.43 4.42
C GLN A 460 -29.46 -14.12 4.58
N ASP A 461 -28.73 -13.93 3.49
CA ASP A 461 -27.31 -13.57 3.53
C ASP A 461 -27.09 -12.21 4.22
N ALA A 462 -27.93 -11.22 3.91
CA ALA A 462 -27.89 -9.92 4.58
C ALA A 462 -28.18 -10.04 6.09
N LYS A 463 -29.22 -10.79 6.46
CA LYS A 463 -29.55 -11.05 7.87
C LYS A 463 -28.44 -11.79 8.61
N ALA A 464 -27.78 -12.75 7.95
CA ALA A 464 -26.71 -13.55 8.55
C ALA A 464 -25.46 -12.72 8.90
N VAL A 465 -25.23 -11.61 8.19
CA VAL A 465 -24.15 -10.66 8.51
C VAL A 465 -24.61 -9.46 9.32
N GLY A 466 -25.91 -9.34 9.61
CA GLY A 466 -26.47 -8.24 10.40
C GLY A 466 -26.60 -6.94 9.63
N GLU A 467 -26.82 -7.02 8.31
CA GLU A 467 -26.97 -5.87 7.42
C GLU A 467 -28.37 -5.83 6.81
N SER A 468 -28.83 -4.63 6.43
CA SER A 468 -30.14 -4.45 5.78
C SER A 468 -30.15 -4.97 4.35
N SER A 469 -29.00 -4.92 3.66
CA SER A 469 -28.80 -5.45 2.33
C SER A 469 -27.31 -5.73 2.09
N VAL A 470 -27.03 -6.73 1.25
CA VAL A 470 -25.69 -7.02 0.70
C VAL A 470 -25.61 -6.69 -0.80
N ILE A 471 -26.73 -6.31 -1.42
CA ILE A 471 -26.85 -6.07 -2.85
C ILE A 471 -26.17 -4.76 -3.26
N SER A 472 -25.42 -4.78 -4.36
CA SER A 472 -24.75 -3.61 -4.92
C SER A 472 -23.88 -2.83 -3.92
N ARG A 473 -23.33 -3.51 -2.92
CA ARG A 473 -22.30 -2.97 -2.02
C ARG A 473 -20.94 -3.05 -2.71
N THR A 474 -20.84 -2.32 -3.82
CA THR A 474 -19.68 -2.33 -4.73
C THR A 474 -18.41 -1.79 -4.05
N GLY A 475 -17.26 -2.05 -4.67
CA GLY A 475 -15.96 -1.61 -4.16
C GLY A 475 -15.15 -2.69 -3.47
N GLY A 476 -15.53 -3.96 -3.59
CA GLY A 476 -14.77 -5.13 -3.14
C GLY A 476 -14.73 -5.34 -1.62
N ALA A 477 -14.73 -4.28 -0.82
CA ALA A 477 -14.63 -4.35 0.63
C ALA A 477 -15.71 -5.24 1.29
N PRO A 478 -17.01 -5.05 0.97
CA PRO A 478 -18.07 -5.87 1.56
C PRO A 478 -17.99 -7.33 1.10
N THR A 479 -17.48 -7.58 -0.11
CA THR A 479 -17.29 -8.92 -0.66
C THR A 479 -16.14 -9.66 0.02
N LEU A 480 -15.02 -8.97 0.28
CA LEU A 480 -13.92 -9.48 1.11
C LEU A 480 -14.45 -9.85 2.49
N ALA A 481 -15.21 -8.95 3.12
CA ALA A 481 -15.80 -9.19 4.44
C ALA A 481 -16.73 -10.40 4.44
N MET A 482 -17.52 -10.58 3.39
CA MET A 482 -18.39 -11.74 3.22
C MET A 482 -17.60 -13.05 3.13
N GLY A 483 -16.56 -13.10 2.30
CA GLY A 483 -15.72 -14.29 2.14
C GLY A 483 -14.88 -14.60 3.39
N MET A 484 -14.39 -13.57 4.08
CA MET A 484 -13.73 -13.73 5.37
C MET A 484 -14.70 -14.29 6.42
N ALA A 485 -15.91 -13.75 6.53
CA ALA A 485 -16.92 -14.23 7.47
C ALA A 485 -17.31 -15.70 7.21
N ASP A 486 -17.52 -16.07 5.95
CA ASP A 486 -17.78 -17.46 5.55
C ASP A 486 -16.61 -18.39 5.93
N THR A 487 -15.37 -17.98 5.65
CA THR A 487 -14.17 -18.76 6.00
C THR A 487 -14.04 -18.93 7.51
N MET A 488 -14.18 -17.85 8.28
CA MET A 488 -14.03 -17.89 9.74
C MET A 488 -15.14 -18.72 10.40
N GLN A 489 -16.39 -18.60 9.91
CA GLN A 489 -17.50 -19.42 10.38
C GLN A 489 -17.23 -20.92 10.14
N ARG A 490 -16.74 -21.30 8.96
CA ARG A 490 -16.40 -22.69 8.65
C ARG A 490 -15.23 -23.22 9.48
N ALA A 491 -14.25 -22.37 9.77
CA ALA A 491 -13.04 -22.75 10.50
C ALA A 491 -13.26 -22.87 12.01
N PHE A 492 -13.99 -21.93 12.61
CA PHE A 492 -14.06 -21.76 14.08
C PHE A 492 -15.48 -21.94 14.65
N GLY A 493 -16.50 -22.09 13.80
CA GLY A 493 -17.89 -22.29 14.22
C GLY A 493 -18.58 -21.05 14.77
N GLY A 494 -19.88 -21.18 15.05
CA GLY A 494 -20.73 -20.13 15.63
C GLY A 494 -21.43 -19.25 14.59
N GLU A 495 -22.68 -19.59 14.24
CA GLU A 495 -23.50 -18.76 13.33
C GLU A 495 -23.68 -17.33 13.86
N SER A 496 -23.73 -17.15 15.18
CA SER A 496 -23.80 -15.83 15.83
C SER A 496 -22.56 -14.97 15.62
N LEU A 497 -21.43 -15.56 15.20
CA LEU A 497 -20.17 -14.85 14.96
C LEU A 497 -20.01 -14.40 13.50
N ARG A 498 -20.86 -14.84 12.56
CA ARG A 498 -20.73 -14.44 11.14
C ARG A 498 -20.83 -12.91 10.97
N SER A 499 -21.80 -12.29 11.63
CA SER A 499 -21.94 -10.82 11.67
C SER A 499 -20.74 -10.13 12.32
N PHE A 500 -20.19 -10.71 13.40
CA PHE A 500 -18.96 -10.21 14.02
C PHE A 500 -17.78 -10.23 13.04
N TRP A 501 -17.54 -11.36 12.36
CA TRP A 501 -16.45 -11.48 11.39
C TRP A 501 -16.61 -10.56 10.19
N TYR A 502 -17.84 -10.36 9.72
CA TYR A 502 -18.14 -9.43 8.63
C TYR A 502 -17.81 -7.99 9.01
N HIS A 503 -18.35 -7.49 10.13
CA HIS A 503 -18.08 -6.12 10.60
C HIS A 503 -16.62 -5.93 11.01
N PHE A 504 -16.01 -6.97 11.59
CA PHE A 504 -14.58 -6.99 11.88
C PHE A 504 -13.75 -6.80 10.60
N ALA A 505 -14.09 -7.49 9.52
CA ALA A 505 -13.39 -7.40 8.24
C ALA A 505 -13.57 -6.01 7.57
N ILE A 506 -14.79 -5.45 7.59
CA ILE A 506 -15.04 -4.09 7.10
C ILE A 506 -14.20 -3.07 7.87
N MET A 507 -14.20 -3.16 9.19
CA MET A 507 -13.44 -2.24 10.04
C MET A 507 -11.93 -2.41 9.83
N PHE A 508 -11.46 -3.65 9.78
CA PHE A 508 -10.08 -4.02 9.47
C PHE A 508 -9.62 -3.37 8.16
N GLU A 509 -10.42 -3.49 7.11
CA GLU A 509 -10.09 -2.91 5.81
C GLU A 509 -10.10 -1.39 5.86
N ALA A 510 -11.15 -0.77 6.40
CA ALA A 510 -11.23 0.69 6.48
C ALA A 510 -10.07 1.29 7.30
N LEU A 511 -9.60 0.59 8.35
CA LEU A 511 -8.37 0.94 9.06
C LEU A 511 -7.12 0.89 8.18
N PHE A 512 -7.01 -0.09 7.28
CA PHE A 512 -5.90 -0.15 6.34
C PHE A 512 -5.87 1.07 5.43
N ILE A 513 -7.04 1.38 4.87
CA ILE A 513 -7.18 2.42 3.88
C ILE A 513 -6.92 3.79 4.51
N LEU A 514 -7.45 4.05 5.70
CA LEU A 514 -7.22 5.31 6.39
C LEU A 514 -5.75 5.53 6.76
N THR A 515 -4.99 4.49 7.16
CA THR A 515 -3.53 4.64 7.35
C THR A 515 -2.85 5.07 6.04
N THR A 516 -3.30 4.53 4.91
CA THR A 516 -2.76 4.88 3.59
C THR A 516 -3.12 6.31 3.18
N VAL A 517 -4.35 6.76 3.49
CA VAL A 517 -4.79 8.15 3.29
C VAL A 517 -3.93 9.13 4.11
N ASP A 518 -3.59 8.79 5.35
CA ASP A 518 -2.76 9.61 6.23
C ASP A 518 -1.31 9.71 5.72
N ALA A 519 -0.67 8.55 5.48
CA ALA A 519 0.67 8.49 4.94
C ALA A 519 0.74 9.17 3.57
N GLY A 520 -0.28 8.96 2.74
CA GLY A 520 -0.39 9.56 1.42
C GLY A 520 -0.53 11.07 1.46
N THR A 521 -1.41 11.61 2.32
CA THR A 521 -1.57 13.06 2.49
C THR A 521 -0.26 13.72 2.94
N ARG A 522 0.49 13.04 3.82
CA ARG A 522 1.81 13.50 4.26
C ARG A 522 2.85 13.50 3.13
N VAL A 523 2.88 12.46 2.29
CA VAL A 523 3.79 12.41 1.13
C VAL A 523 3.42 13.45 0.08
N ALA A 524 2.13 13.62 -0.22
CA ALA A 524 1.65 14.66 -1.14
C ALA A 524 2.03 16.06 -0.65
N ARG A 525 1.96 16.32 0.67
CA ARG A 525 2.47 17.56 1.28
C ARG A 525 3.95 17.76 0.99
N PHE A 526 4.80 16.74 1.21
CA PHE A 526 6.23 16.84 0.93
C PHE A 526 6.50 17.14 -0.54
N MET A 527 5.80 16.46 -1.44
CA MET A 527 5.95 16.68 -2.88
C MET A 527 5.53 18.09 -3.30
N LEU A 528 4.45 18.63 -2.72
CA LEU A 528 4.04 20.01 -2.97
C LEU A 528 5.06 21.00 -2.43
N SER A 529 5.57 20.79 -1.21
CA SER A 529 6.65 21.60 -0.63
C SER A 529 7.90 21.59 -1.52
N ASP A 530 8.34 20.41 -1.97
CA ASP A 530 9.49 20.24 -2.87
C ASP A 530 9.24 20.98 -4.20
N GLY A 531 8.06 20.81 -4.79
CA GLY A 531 7.67 21.49 -6.03
C GLY A 531 7.67 23.01 -5.91
N LEU A 532 7.10 23.55 -4.83
CA LEU A 532 7.08 24.99 -4.55
C LEU A 532 8.48 25.53 -4.23
N SER A 533 9.34 24.73 -3.60
CA SER A 533 10.73 25.12 -3.29
C SER A 533 11.56 25.38 -4.54
N ASN A 534 11.20 24.74 -5.65
CA ASN A 534 11.84 24.90 -6.96
C ASN A 534 11.38 26.14 -7.74
N VAL A 535 10.33 26.85 -7.28
CA VAL A 535 9.84 28.10 -7.88
C VAL A 535 10.64 29.30 -7.35
N LYS A 536 10.87 30.31 -8.21
CA LYS A 536 11.54 31.56 -7.80
C LYS A 536 10.82 32.21 -6.61
N GLY A 537 11.53 32.42 -5.50
CA GLY A 537 10.98 32.94 -4.24
C GLY A 537 10.49 31.88 -3.25
N GLY A 538 10.41 30.61 -3.64
CA GLY A 538 9.87 29.51 -2.83
C GLY A 538 10.86 28.85 -1.86
N LYS A 539 12.10 29.36 -1.71
CA LYS A 539 13.18 28.69 -0.96
C LYS A 539 12.79 28.29 0.48
N ARG A 540 11.88 29.02 1.13
CA ARG A 540 11.38 28.69 2.47
C ARG A 540 10.63 27.36 2.54
N PHE A 541 10.00 26.91 1.45
CA PHE A 541 9.32 25.61 1.39
C PHE A 541 10.29 24.42 1.41
N LYS A 542 11.61 24.67 1.24
CA LYS A 542 12.65 23.64 1.39
C LYS A 542 12.83 23.21 2.85
N ASP A 543 12.46 24.05 3.81
CA ASP A 543 12.55 23.74 5.23
C ASP A 543 11.29 22.99 5.70
N PRO A 544 11.37 21.68 5.98
CA PRO A 544 10.23 20.92 6.45
C PRO A 544 9.74 21.34 7.84
N SER A 545 10.57 22.04 8.62
CA SER A 545 10.23 22.52 9.96
C SER A 545 9.41 23.82 9.94
N TRP A 546 9.28 24.48 8.79
CA TRP A 546 8.50 25.70 8.63
C TRP A 546 6.98 25.42 8.67
N ARG A 547 6.41 25.48 9.88
CA ARG A 547 5.01 25.10 10.15
C ARG A 547 3.97 25.81 9.27
N PRO A 548 4.00 27.14 9.06
CA PRO A 548 3.02 27.80 8.18
C PRO A 548 3.04 27.26 6.76
N GLY A 549 4.23 27.01 6.19
CA GLY A 549 4.37 26.43 4.85
C GLY A 549 3.86 25.00 4.80
N ALA A 550 4.18 24.19 5.81
CA ALA A 550 3.68 22.83 5.93
C ALA A 550 2.15 22.78 6.03
N TRP A 551 1.53 23.64 6.84
CA TRP A 551 0.08 23.69 7.02
C TRP A 551 -0.64 24.17 5.76
N LEU A 552 -0.10 25.17 5.07
CA LEU A 552 -0.63 25.63 3.78
C LEU A 552 -0.57 24.52 2.73
N CYS A 553 0.55 23.82 2.62
CA CYS A 553 0.68 22.69 1.69
C CYS A 553 -0.31 21.56 2.04
N THR A 554 -0.48 21.23 3.32
CA THR A 554 -1.49 20.26 3.76
C THR A 554 -2.89 20.71 3.37
N PHE A 555 -3.24 21.98 3.62
CA PHE A 555 -4.56 22.51 3.28
C PHE A 555 -4.85 22.37 1.78
N ILE A 556 -3.89 22.74 0.92
CA ILE A 556 -4.04 22.63 -0.54
C ILE A 556 -4.22 21.16 -0.96
N VAL A 557 -3.38 20.26 -0.43
CA VAL A 557 -3.46 18.82 -0.72
C VAL A 557 -4.81 18.25 -0.31
N VAL A 558 -5.26 18.54 0.92
CA VAL A 558 -6.51 18.04 1.48
C VAL A 558 -7.73 18.61 0.75
N ALA A 559 -7.71 19.88 0.38
CA ALA A 559 -8.74 20.47 -0.45
C ALA A 559 -8.79 19.82 -1.84
N ALA A 560 -7.63 19.56 -2.45
CA ALA A 560 -7.55 18.94 -3.77
C ALA A 560 -8.13 17.52 -3.78
N TRP A 561 -7.64 16.61 -2.93
CA TRP A 561 -8.16 15.24 -2.93
C TRP A 561 -9.58 15.16 -2.33
N GLY A 562 -9.91 16.01 -1.36
CA GLY A 562 -11.25 16.11 -0.78
C GLY A 562 -12.31 16.55 -1.79
N SER A 563 -11.96 17.44 -2.72
CA SER A 563 -12.86 17.82 -3.82
C SER A 563 -13.19 16.66 -4.75
N ILE A 564 -12.19 15.81 -5.06
CA ILE A 564 -12.37 14.60 -5.89
C ILE A 564 -13.17 13.54 -5.12
N LEU A 565 -12.94 13.39 -3.81
CA LEU A 565 -13.73 12.50 -2.97
C LEU A 565 -15.22 12.88 -3.02
N LEU A 566 -15.54 14.16 -2.81
CA LEU A 566 -16.92 14.66 -2.85
C LEU A 566 -17.55 14.46 -4.22
N MET A 567 -16.79 14.68 -5.30
CA MET A 567 -17.22 14.39 -6.67
C MET A 567 -17.53 12.89 -6.86
N GLY A 568 -16.70 11.99 -6.32
CA GLY A 568 -16.90 10.54 -6.42
C GLY A 568 -18.10 10.05 -5.62
N VAL A 569 -18.32 10.59 -4.42
CA VAL A 569 -19.45 10.20 -3.54
C VAL A 569 -20.79 10.70 -4.08
N THR A 570 -20.79 11.81 -4.82
CA THR A 570 -22.00 12.37 -5.44
C THR A 570 -22.22 11.91 -6.89
N ASP A 571 -21.42 10.96 -7.38
CA ASP A 571 -21.55 10.42 -8.74
C ASP A 571 -22.72 9.42 -8.83
N PRO A 572 -23.75 9.70 -9.65
CA PRO A 572 -24.92 8.84 -9.79
C PRO A 572 -24.63 7.47 -10.43
N LEU A 573 -23.49 7.30 -11.11
CA LEU A 573 -23.04 6.01 -11.63
C LEU A 573 -22.31 5.15 -10.58
N GLY A 574 -22.30 5.59 -9.32
CA GLY A 574 -21.71 4.87 -8.20
C GLY A 574 -20.20 5.04 -8.10
N GLY A 575 -19.65 6.19 -8.52
CA GLY A 575 -18.30 6.77 -8.26
C GLY A 575 -17.06 5.88 -8.41
N ILE A 576 -17.05 4.73 -7.74
CA ILE A 576 -16.05 3.66 -7.87
C ILE A 576 -15.95 3.16 -9.32
N ASN A 577 -17.07 2.91 -10.01
CA ASN A 577 -17.03 2.37 -11.36
C ASN A 577 -16.34 3.31 -12.37
N THR A 578 -16.39 4.61 -12.11
CA THR A 578 -15.83 5.64 -12.98
C THR A 578 -14.40 6.00 -12.57
N LEU A 579 -14.11 6.10 -11.26
CA LEU A 579 -12.80 6.51 -10.75
C LEU A 579 -11.80 5.37 -10.55
N PHE A 580 -12.25 4.14 -10.28
CA PHE A 580 -11.35 3.01 -9.99
C PHE A 580 -10.50 2.59 -11.21
N PRO A 581 -11.03 2.55 -12.46
CA PRO A 581 -10.19 2.31 -13.63
C PRO A 581 -9.13 3.40 -13.84
N LEU A 582 -9.48 4.67 -13.58
CA LEU A 582 -8.53 5.77 -13.64
C LEU A 582 -7.47 5.64 -12.54
N PHE A 583 -7.87 5.22 -11.34
CA PHE A 583 -6.96 4.90 -10.23
C PHE A 583 -5.93 3.84 -10.63
N GLY A 584 -6.37 2.71 -11.20
CA GLY A 584 -5.46 1.64 -11.62
C GLY A 584 -4.45 2.11 -12.66
N ILE A 585 -4.91 2.84 -13.69
CA ILE A 585 -4.04 3.37 -14.76
C ILE A 585 -3.08 4.39 -14.18
N ALA A 586 -3.56 5.35 -13.37
CA ALA A 586 -2.73 6.37 -12.76
C ALA A 586 -1.67 5.76 -11.83
N ASN A 587 -2.03 4.75 -11.04
CA ASN A 587 -1.11 4.05 -10.15
C ASN A 587 -0.02 3.31 -10.94
N GLN A 588 -0.35 2.66 -12.05
CA GLN A 588 0.64 1.99 -12.90
C GLN A 588 1.50 2.99 -13.69
N LEU A 589 0.92 4.10 -14.17
CA LEU A 589 1.70 5.19 -14.78
C LEU A 589 2.75 5.76 -13.81
N LEU A 590 2.42 5.83 -12.53
CA LEU A 590 3.37 6.19 -11.48
C LEU A 590 4.44 5.10 -11.26
N ALA A 591 4.08 3.82 -11.31
CA ALA A 591 5.03 2.71 -11.28
C ALA A 591 6.01 2.78 -12.46
N ALA A 592 5.51 3.09 -13.66
CA ALA A 592 6.32 3.29 -14.85
C ALA A 592 7.33 4.43 -14.68
N ILE A 593 6.93 5.56 -14.09
CA ILE A 593 7.86 6.66 -13.75
C ILE A 593 8.95 6.15 -12.79
N ALA A 594 8.56 5.43 -11.73
CA ALA A 594 9.50 4.92 -10.74
C ALA A 594 10.52 3.94 -11.35
N LEU A 595 10.04 2.92 -12.07
CA LEU A 595 10.89 1.95 -12.74
C LEU A 595 11.77 2.58 -13.83
N THR A 596 11.29 3.62 -14.51
CA THR A 596 12.09 4.41 -15.47
C THR A 596 13.27 5.09 -14.78
N ILE A 597 13.02 5.77 -13.66
CA ILE A 597 14.07 6.44 -12.88
C ILE A 597 15.07 5.41 -12.33
N VAL A 598 14.58 4.29 -11.81
CA VAL A 598 15.42 3.18 -11.33
C VAL A 598 16.31 2.65 -12.45
N LEU A 599 15.76 2.39 -13.64
CA LEU A 599 16.50 1.91 -14.80
C LEU A 599 17.60 2.89 -15.21
N VAL A 600 17.27 4.19 -15.28
CA VAL A 600 18.24 5.25 -15.58
C VAL A 600 19.40 5.21 -14.58
N ILE A 601 19.12 5.16 -13.28
CA ILE A 601 20.15 5.15 -12.24
C ILE A 601 21.01 3.89 -12.31
N VAL A 602 20.43 2.72 -12.56
CA VAL A 602 21.16 1.45 -12.74
C VAL A 602 22.14 1.56 -13.91
N LEU A 603 21.71 2.14 -15.04
CA LEU A 603 22.55 2.33 -16.22
C LEU A 603 23.64 3.39 -16.00
N LYS A 604 23.32 4.51 -15.32
CA LYS A 604 24.31 5.54 -14.95
C LYS A 604 25.42 4.99 -14.05
N ARG A 605 25.08 4.06 -13.14
CA ARG A 605 26.05 3.33 -12.30
C ARG A 605 26.91 2.31 -13.07
N GLY A 606 26.74 2.18 -14.39
CA GLY A 606 27.47 1.22 -15.22
C GLY A 606 27.03 -0.24 -15.04
N LEU A 607 25.88 -0.48 -14.41
CA LEU A 607 25.39 -1.84 -14.10
C LEU A 607 24.57 -2.44 -15.26
N PHE A 608 25.09 -2.32 -16.49
CA PHE A 608 24.38 -2.71 -17.73
C PHE A 608 23.87 -4.16 -17.72
N LYS A 609 24.69 -5.10 -17.21
CA LYS A 609 24.33 -6.52 -17.09
C LYS A 609 23.08 -6.78 -16.24
N TRP A 610 22.75 -5.87 -15.32
CA TRP A 610 21.64 -6.03 -14.37
C TRP A 610 20.46 -5.10 -14.69
N ALA A 611 20.53 -4.35 -15.79
CA ALA A 611 19.48 -3.41 -16.20
C ALA A 611 18.15 -4.11 -16.54
N TRP A 612 18.18 -5.41 -16.87
CA TRP A 612 16.97 -6.21 -17.10
C TRP A 612 16.08 -6.35 -15.85
N ILE A 613 16.66 -6.25 -14.65
CA ILE A 613 15.93 -6.39 -13.38
C ILE A 613 14.81 -5.33 -13.27
N PRO A 614 15.09 -4.03 -13.42
CA PRO A 614 14.03 -3.02 -13.55
C PRO A 614 13.48 -2.88 -14.98
N GLY A 615 14.23 -3.27 -16.02
CA GLY A 615 13.86 -3.04 -17.41
C GLY A 615 12.72 -3.93 -17.94
N ILE A 616 12.73 -5.22 -17.60
CA ILE A 616 11.63 -6.15 -17.98
C ILE A 616 10.30 -5.72 -17.35
N PRO A 617 10.20 -5.51 -16.03
CA PRO A 617 8.95 -5.06 -15.43
C PRO A 617 8.51 -3.68 -15.95
N LEU A 618 9.45 -2.75 -16.22
CA LEU A 618 9.12 -1.47 -16.86
C LEU A 618 8.47 -1.66 -18.23
N ALA A 619 9.04 -2.53 -19.08
CA ALA A 619 8.51 -2.77 -20.40
C ALA A 619 7.10 -3.39 -20.33
N TRP A 620 6.91 -4.36 -19.44
CA TRP A 620 5.60 -4.98 -19.21
C TRP A 620 4.56 -3.96 -18.74
N ASP A 621 4.91 -3.17 -17.72
CA ASP A 621 4.04 -2.12 -17.18
C ASP A 621 3.66 -1.09 -18.25
N LEU A 622 4.63 -0.56 -19.01
CA LEU A 622 4.35 0.37 -20.10
C LEU A 622 3.41 -0.23 -21.16
N ILE A 623 3.62 -1.50 -21.55
CA ILE A 623 2.75 -2.17 -22.52
C ILE A 623 1.32 -2.27 -22.00
N VAL A 624 1.14 -2.77 -20.79
CA VAL A 624 -0.17 -2.93 -20.14
C VAL A 624 -0.86 -1.57 -20.00
N THR A 625 -0.16 -0.61 -19.42
CA THR A 625 -0.73 0.66 -18.98
C THR A 625 -1.02 1.59 -20.14
N MET A 626 -0.13 1.64 -21.15
CA MET A 626 -0.40 2.40 -22.37
C MET A 626 -1.51 1.76 -23.21
N SER A 627 -1.61 0.42 -23.22
CA SER A 627 -2.74 -0.26 -23.89
C SER A 627 -4.07 0.05 -23.19
N ALA A 628 -4.10 0.06 -21.85
CA ALA A 628 -5.29 0.39 -21.09
C ALA A 628 -5.72 1.84 -21.31
N SER A 629 -4.75 2.77 -21.23
CA SER A 629 -5.00 4.18 -21.52
C SER A 629 -5.48 4.38 -22.95
N TRP A 630 -4.89 3.68 -23.93
CA TRP A 630 -5.34 3.74 -25.32
C TRP A 630 -6.79 3.29 -25.47
N GLN A 631 -7.16 2.14 -24.89
CA GLN A 631 -8.54 1.65 -24.94
C GLN A 631 -9.51 2.60 -24.22
N LYS A 632 -9.15 3.15 -23.06
CA LYS A 632 -9.97 4.13 -22.35
C LYS A 632 -10.15 5.46 -23.10
N ILE A 633 -9.18 5.88 -23.90
CA ILE A 633 -9.27 7.12 -24.68
C ILE A 633 -10.00 6.89 -26.01
N PHE A 634 -9.68 5.83 -26.75
CA PHE A 634 -10.06 5.69 -28.16
C PHE A 634 -11.09 4.59 -28.47
N SER A 635 -11.50 3.77 -27.50
CA SER A 635 -12.47 2.70 -27.75
C SER A 635 -13.85 3.26 -28.11
N SER A 636 -14.47 2.68 -29.13
CA SER A 636 -15.87 2.93 -29.52
C SER A 636 -16.88 2.17 -28.66
N ASN A 637 -16.44 1.31 -27.73
CA ASN A 637 -17.32 0.70 -26.75
C ASN A 637 -17.55 1.67 -25.58
N PRO A 638 -18.78 2.17 -25.34
CA PRO A 638 -19.05 3.16 -24.28
C PRO A 638 -18.87 2.62 -22.86
N ALA A 639 -18.76 1.30 -22.67
CA ALA A 639 -18.39 0.72 -21.37
C ALA A 639 -16.88 0.86 -21.07
N ILE A 640 -16.08 1.08 -22.13
CA ILE A 640 -14.62 1.19 -22.04
C ILE A 640 -14.18 2.64 -22.30
N GLY A 641 -14.55 3.21 -23.45
CA GLY A 641 -14.05 4.51 -23.92
C GLY A 641 -14.74 5.70 -23.26
N TYR A 642 -13.97 6.54 -22.56
CA TYR A 642 -14.45 7.74 -21.89
C TYR A 642 -15.08 8.74 -22.87
N TRP A 643 -14.44 8.97 -24.02
CA TRP A 643 -14.92 9.93 -25.02
C TRP A 643 -16.15 9.42 -25.77
N GLN A 644 -16.25 8.12 -26.01
CA GLN A 644 -17.48 7.54 -26.56
C GLN A 644 -18.65 7.70 -25.58
N GLN A 645 -18.44 7.38 -24.30
CA GLN A 645 -19.48 7.58 -23.29
C GLN A 645 -19.88 9.05 -23.16
N HIS A 646 -18.91 9.96 -23.16
CA HIS A 646 -19.14 11.40 -23.16
C HIS A 646 -20.04 11.83 -24.33
N SER A 647 -19.67 11.45 -25.55
CA SER A 647 -20.44 11.79 -26.76
C SER A 647 -21.84 11.18 -26.75
N ASP A 648 -22.01 9.94 -26.29
CA ASP A 648 -23.33 9.30 -26.18
C ASP A 648 -24.28 10.10 -25.26
N PHE A 649 -23.80 10.49 -24.08
CA PHE A 649 -24.58 11.26 -23.10
C PHE A 649 -24.81 12.71 -23.55
N GLN A 650 -23.83 13.34 -24.20
CA GLN A 650 -24.02 14.66 -24.80
C GLN A 650 -25.10 14.64 -25.89
N ASN A 651 -25.05 13.63 -26.77
CA ASN A 651 -26.06 13.46 -27.81
C ASN A 651 -27.46 13.20 -27.21
N ALA A 652 -27.56 12.45 -26.11
CA ALA A 652 -28.83 12.24 -25.40
C ALA A 652 -29.38 13.56 -24.82
N LYS A 653 -28.50 14.37 -24.20
CA LYS A 653 -28.86 15.72 -23.73
C LYS A 653 -29.33 16.63 -24.87
N ASP A 654 -28.62 16.62 -25.99
CA ASP A 654 -28.94 17.45 -27.17
C ASP A 654 -30.27 17.02 -27.81
N ARG A 655 -30.65 15.73 -27.71
CA ARG A 655 -31.99 15.23 -28.09
C ARG A 655 -33.10 15.58 -27.10
N GLY A 656 -32.79 16.21 -25.97
CA GLY A 656 -33.75 16.56 -24.93
C GLY A 656 -34.20 15.38 -24.07
N GLU A 657 -33.42 14.29 -24.03
CA GLU A 657 -33.74 13.14 -23.18
C GLU A 657 -33.60 13.49 -21.70
N THR A 658 -34.59 13.07 -20.90
CA THR A 658 -34.59 13.29 -19.45
C THR A 658 -33.95 12.13 -18.68
N ALA A 659 -33.74 10.98 -19.32
CA ALA A 659 -33.07 9.81 -18.80
C ALA A 659 -32.34 9.07 -19.94
N PHE A 660 -31.16 8.53 -19.69
CA PHE A 660 -30.37 7.80 -20.69
C PHE A 660 -29.47 6.74 -20.04
N LYS A 661 -29.56 5.50 -20.52
CA LYS A 661 -28.85 4.33 -19.98
C LYS A 661 -29.04 4.24 -18.45
N THR A 662 -27.98 4.43 -17.70
CA THR A 662 -27.94 4.35 -16.24
C THR A 662 -28.36 5.65 -15.54
N ALA A 663 -28.45 6.77 -16.26
CA ALA A 663 -28.89 8.05 -15.70
C ALA A 663 -30.42 8.19 -15.77
N LYS A 664 -31.04 8.47 -14.63
CA LYS A 664 -32.51 8.54 -14.45
C LYS A 664 -33.08 9.96 -14.52
N ASN A 665 -32.22 10.99 -14.50
CA ASN A 665 -32.63 12.39 -14.61
C ASN A 665 -31.56 13.25 -15.33
N VAL A 666 -31.93 14.49 -15.69
CA VAL A 666 -31.05 15.43 -16.42
C VAL A 666 -29.78 15.77 -15.61
N GLY A 667 -29.90 15.91 -14.29
CA GLY A 667 -28.74 16.19 -13.43
C GLY A 667 -27.72 15.05 -13.46
N GLU A 668 -28.19 13.80 -13.55
CA GLU A 668 -27.32 12.63 -13.69
C GLU A 668 -26.66 12.58 -15.06
N ILE A 669 -27.37 12.92 -16.13
CA ILE A 669 -26.78 13.04 -17.47
C ILE A 669 -25.64 14.08 -17.46
N ASP A 670 -25.87 15.25 -16.87
CA ASP A 670 -24.86 16.32 -16.74
C ASP A 670 -23.65 15.88 -15.92
N ALA A 671 -23.88 15.12 -14.83
CA ALA A 671 -22.80 14.56 -14.03
C ALA A 671 -21.94 13.59 -14.84
N VAL A 672 -22.55 12.70 -15.62
CA VAL A 672 -21.80 11.75 -16.47
C VAL A 672 -20.98 12.47 -17.54
N ILE A 673 -21.56 13.47 -18.21
CA ILE A 673 -20.85 14.28 -19.22
C ILE A 673 -19.61 14.94 -18.61
N ARG A 674 -19.77 15.58 -17.44
CA ARG A 674 -18.65 16.22 -16.71
C ARG A 674 -17.59 15.21 -16.29
N ASN A 675 -18.01 14.10 -15.69
CA ASN A 675 -17.10 13.10 -15.14
C ASN A 675 -16.28 12.42 -16.26
N THR A 676 -16.92 12.04 -17.35
CA THR A 676 -16.26 11.44 -18.53
C THR A 676 -15.30 12.39 -19.23
N PHE A 677 -15.63 13.69 -19.31
CA PHE A 677 -14.73 14.71 -19.83
C PHE A 677 -13.45 14.83 -18.98
N ILE A 678 -13.60 14.91 -17.66
CA ILE A 678 -12.47 15.00 -16.72
C ILE A 678 -11.60 13.73 -16.82
N GLN A 679 -12.20 12.54 -16.83
CA GLN A 679 -11.49 11.27 -16.92
C GLN A 679 -10.76 11.10 -18.25
N GLY A 680 -11.42 11.37 -19.37
CA GLY A 680 -10.82 11.32 -20.71
C GLY A 680 -9.64 12.27 -20.84
N THR A 681 -9.79 13.49 -20.34
CA THR A 681 -8.73 14.52 -20.38
C THR A 681 -7.54 14.13 -19.49
N LEU A 682 -7.78 13.73 -18.24
CA LEU A 682 -6.72 13.32 -17.31
C LEU A 682 -5.96 12.09 -17.82
N SER A 683 -6.67 11.11 -18.42
CA SER A 683 -6.03 9.94 -19.01
C SER A 683 -5.04 10.33 -20.12
N ILE A 684 -5.41 11.29 -20.98
CA ILE A 684 -4.52 11.82 -22.03
C ILE A 684 -3.31 12.51 -21.40
N VAL A 685 -3.55 13.42 -20.44
CA VAL A 685 -2.49 14.20 -19.78
C VAL A 685 -1.48 13.28 -19.11
N PHE A 686 -1.92 12.28 -18.35
CA PHE A 686 -1.00 11.36 -17.67
C PHE A 686 -0.21 10.50 -18.63
N ALA A 687 -0.86 9.93 -19.65
CA ALA A 687 -0.17 9.14 -20.66
C ALA A 687 0.91 9.96 -21.37
N VAL A 688 0.61 11.21 -21.76
CA VAL A 688 1.56 12.12 -22.40
C VAL A 688 2.72 12.47 -21.46
N LEU A 689 2.44 12.81 -20.20
CA LEU A 689 3.49 13.14 -19.24
C LEU A 689 4.44 11.97 -18.99
N VAL A 690 3.91 10.74 -18.87
CA VAL A 690 4.75 9.54 -18.74
C VAL A 690 5.57 9.28 -19.99
N LEU A 691 4.99 9.44 -21.18
CA LEU A 691 5.75 9.32 -22.43
C LEU A 691 6.90 10.32 -22.49
N ILE A 692 6.70 11.58 -22.09
CA ILE A 692 7.76 12.59 -22.00
C ILE A 692 8.88 12.11 -21.06
N VAL A 693 8.53 11.58 -19.88
CA VAL A 693 9.49 11.05 -18.90
C VAL A 693 10.28 9.87 -19.48
N VAL A 694 9.60 8.91 -20.10
CA VAL A 694 10.23 7.71 -20.70
C VAL A 694 11.14 8.09 -21.86
N ILE A 695 10.72 9.03 -22.72
CA ILE A 695 11.54 9.52 -23.84
C ILE A 695 12.78 10.23 -23.32
N ALA A 696 12.63 11.13 -22.34
CA ALA A 696 13.76 11.82 -21.70
C ALA A 696 14.73 10.81 -21.07
N ALA A 697 14.20 9.80 -20.37
CA ALA A 697 14.98 8.73 -19.78
C ALA A 697 15.71 7.89 -20.83
N ALA A 698 15.09 7.56 -21.97
CA ALA A 698 15.73 6.83 -23.04
C ALA A 698 16.98 7.55 -23.57
N PHE A 699 16.90 8.88 -23.73
CA PHE A 699 18.07 9.68 -24.11
C PHE A 699 19.20 9.62 -23.07
N VAL A 700 18.87 9.72 -21.78
CA VAL A 700 19.85 9.59 -20.69
C VAL A 700 20.45 8.19 -20.64
N CYS A 701 19.64 7.14 -20.81
CA CYS A 701 20.08 5.75 -20.86
C CYS A 701 21.07 5.51 -22.00
N VAL A 702 20.76 5.98 -23.22
CA VAL A 702 21.65 5.86 -24.38
C VAL A 702 22.96 6.60 -24.13
N LYS A 703 22.91 7.80 -23.55
CA LYS A 703 24.11 8.56 -23.18
C LYS A 703 24.95 7.81 -22.15
N ALA A 704 24.33 7.22 -21.13
CA ALA A 704 25.02 6.44 -20.11
C ALA A 704 25.70 5.20 -20.67
N ILE A 705 25.02 4.46 -21.55
CA ILE A 705 25.59 3.29 -22.22
C ILE A 705 26.79 3.67 -23.08
N ARG A 706 26.67 4.73 -23.89
CA ARG A 706 27.77 5.21 -24.76
C ARG A 706 28.98 5.69 -23.97
N ALA A 707 28.76 6.28 -22.79
CA ALA A 707 29.82 6.79 -21.93
C ALA A 707 30.41 5.73 -20.97
N GLY A 708 29.85 4.51 -20.93
CA GLY A 708 30.25 3.48 -19.95
C GLY A 708 29.80 3.77 -18.52
N GLY A 709 28.88 4.71 -18.33
CA GLY A 709 28.39 5.22 -17.04
C GLY A 709 28.26 6.75 -17.06
N LEU A 710 27.54 7.30 -16.08
CA LEU A 710 27.46 8.74 -15.85
C LEU A 710 27.46 9.03 -14.35
N PRO A 711 27.89 10.24 -13.93
CA PRO A 711 27.81 10.64 -12.53
C PRO A 711 26.39 10.54 -11.96
N THR A 712 26.26 9.96 -10.77
CA THR A 712 25.01 9.89 -10.01
C THR A 712 24.84 11.11 -9.12
N THR A 713 23.60 11.41 -8.73
CA THR A 713 23.26 12.49 -7.79
C THR A 713 23.21 12.03 -6.33
N GLU A 714 23.86 10.89 -6.02
CA GLU A 714 24.01 10.39 -4.66
C GLU A 714 24.78 11.40 -3.80
N ASP A 715 24.33 11.57 -2.56
CA ASP A 715 24.99 12.47 -1.62
C ASP A 715 26.31 11.89 -1.11
N THR A 716 27.24 12.75 -0.71
CA THR A 716 28.52 12.32 -0.12
C THR A 716 28.26 11.47 1.13
N PRO A 717 28.83 10.25 1.21
CA PRO A 717 28.68 9.39 2.37
C PRO A 717 29.16 10.07 3.66
N VAL A 718 28.40 9.88 4.73
CA VAL A 718 28.78 10.23 6.10
C VAL A 718 28.96 8.92 6.86
N GLU A 719 29.97 8.81 7.69
CA GLU A 719 30.20 7.62 8.51
C GLU A 719 29.10 7.44 9.55
N SER A 720 28.58 6.22 9.66
CA SER A 720 27.59 5.88 10.70
C SER A 720 28.25 5.75 12.06
N LYS A 721 27.52 6.15 13.09
CA LYS A 721 27.88 6.05 14.51
C LYS A 721 26.84 5.27 15.31
N ARG A 722 26.07 4.41 14.63
CA ARG A 722 25.06 3.52 15.23
C ARG A 722 25.30 2.10 14.76
N PHE A 723 24.88 1.14 15.56
CA PHE A 723 24.60 -0.23 15.10
C PHE A 723 23.10 -0.52 15.12
N ALA A 724 22.62 -1.26 14.12
CA ALA A 724 21.30 -1.87 14.16
C ALA A 724 21.31 -3.20 13.41
N PRO A 725 20.60 -4.23 13.88
CA PRO A 725 20.55 -5.51 13.17
C PRO A 725 19.88 -5.40 11.81
N ARG A 726 20.28 -6.29 10.91
CA ARG A 726 19.82 -6.29 9.51
C ARG A 726 18.41 -6.84 9.33
N GLY A 727 18.08 -7.92 10.03
CA GLY A 727 16.82 -8.66 9.89
C GLY A 727 15.92 -8.51 11.12
N LEU A 728 14.62 -8.78 10.99
CA LEU A 728 13.65 -8.64 12.10
C LEU A 728 14.10 -9.37 13.38
N ILE A 729 14.74 -10.53 13.22
CA ILE A 729 15.36 -11.29 14.31
C ILE A 729 16.87 -11.08 14.23
N ALA A 730 17.46 -10.55 15.30
CA ALA A 730 18.91 -10.41 15.41
C ALA A 730 19.58 -11.78 15.55
N THR A 731 20.64 -11.99 14.78
CA THR A 731 21.55 -13.14 14.91
C THR A 731 22.28 -13.11 16.26
N PRO A 732 22.86 -14.24 16.72
CA PRO A 732 23.65 -14.25 17.95
C PRO A 732 24.75 -13.19 17.97
N THR A 733 25.47 -13.01 16.85
CA THR A 733 26.52 -11.99 16.72
C THR A 733 25.96 -10.58 16.77
N GLU A 734 24.85 -10.29 16.08
CA GLU A 734 24.20 -8.97 16.16
C GLU A 734 23.75 -8.65 17.59
N LYS A 735 23.20 -9.62 18.32
CA LYS A 735 22.79 -9.43 19.74
C LYS A 735 23.97 -9.09 20.65
N GLN A 736 25.14 -9.68 20.40
CA GLN A 736 26.35 -9.36 21.16
C GLN A 736 26.80 -7.93 20.89
N ILE A 737 26.74 -7.47 19.64
CA ILE A 737 27.08 -6.08 19.30
C ILE A 737 26.05 -5.10 19.89
N GLU A 738 24.74 -5.43 19.89
CA GLU A 738 23.73 -4.64 20.61
C GLU A 738 24.08 -4.49 22.10
N GLN A 739 24.59 -5.55 22.74
CA GLN A 739 25.04 -5.51 24.14
C GLN A 739 26.28 -4.61 24.31
N GLU A 740 27.27 -4.70 23.42
CA GLU A 740 28.46 -3.84 23.45
C GLU A 740 28.08 -2.36 23.31
N TRP A 741 27.15 -2.03 22.41
CA TRP A 741 26.62 -0.68 22.29
C TRP A 741 25.86 -0.23 23.54
N ALA A 742 25.03 -1.10 24.13
CA ALA A 742 24.32 -0.78 25.36
C ALA A 742 25.25 -0.57 26.56
N GLU A 743 26.40 -1.24 26.61
CA GLU A 743 27.45 -1.02 27.60
C GLU A 743 28.20 0.29 27.33
N PHE A 744 28.57 0.55 26.08
CA PHE A 744 29.23 1.78 25.66
C PHE A 744 28.40 3.02 26.01
N GLU A 745 27.11 3.04 25.66
CA GLU A 745 26.19 4.15 25.96
C GLU A 745 26.02 4.37 27.48
N LYS A 746 26.07 3.32 28.30
CA LYS A 746 26.05 3.45 29.76
C LYS A 746 27.33 4.10 30.27
N THR A 747 28.49 3.64 29.80
CA THR A 747 29.79 4.18 30.21
C THR A 747 29.96 5.64 29.77
N ASP A 748 29.53 5.99 28.56
CA ASP A 748 29.61 7.35 28.03
C ASP A 748 28.68 8.34 28.77
N ARG A 749 27.47 7.89 29.14
CA ARG A 749 26.57 8.68 30.01
C ARG A 749 27.14 8.89 31.42
N VAL A 750 27.87 7.92 31.95
CA VAL A 750 28.54 8.02 33.25
C VAL A 750 29.76 8.94 33.18
N SER A 751 30.54 8.88 32.10
CA SER A 751 31.70 9.76 31.89
C SER A 751 31.27 11.22 31.77
N THR A 752 30.24 11.50 30.96
CA THR A 752 29.67 12.84 30.76
C THR A 752 29.02 13.40 32.03
N ALA A 753 28.35 12.58 32.83
CA ALA A 753 27.82 13.00 34.13
C ALA A 753 28.94 13.30 35.16
N SER A 754 30.04 12.54 35.15
CA SER A 754 31.19 12.75 36.04
C SER A 754 32.00 14.01 35.69
N ALA A 755 32.08 14.39 34.41
CA ALA A 755 32.75 15.60 33.94
C ALA A 755 32.00 16.90 34.30
N THR A 756 30.70 16.82 34.63
CA THR A 756 29.87 17.96 35.06
C THR A 756 29.73 18.09 36.58
N GLY A 757 30.38 17.23 37.36
CA GLY A 757 30.29 17.20 38.82
C GLY A 757 31.45 17.90 39.52
N ASP A 758 31.53 19.24 39.42
CA ASP A 758 32.27 20.05 40.40
C ASP A 758 31.28 20.61 41.45
N PRO A 759 31.38 20.24 42.74
CA PRO A 759 30.40 20.66 43.74
C PRO A 759 30.50 22.12 44.19
N ASN A 760 31.49 22.90 43.71
CA ASN A 760 31.71 24.27 44.19
C ASN A 760 31.94 25.28 43.04
N GLY A 761 30.85 25.82 42.49
CA GLY A 761 30.95 26.97 41.58
C GLY A 761 29.59 27.61 41.26
N HIS A 762 29.23 28.67 41.99
CA HIS A 762 28.18 29.59 41.60
C HIS A 762 28.52 30.27 40.26
N GLY A 763 27.58 30.31 39.29
CA GLY A 763 27.73 31.19 38.14
C GLY A 763 26.86 30.90 36.91
N THR A 764 25.62 31.40 36.95
CA THR A 764 24.88 32.05 35.84
C THR A 764 24.80 31.40 34.45
N SER A 765 23.55 31.17 34.03
CA SER A 765 23.12 31.05 32.64
C SER A 765 23.60 32.21 31.75
N LYS A 766 24.11 31.88 30.56
CA LYS A 766 23.93 32.54 29.24
C LYS A 766 25.20 32.37 28.41
N GLY A 767 25.09 31.73 27.24
CA GLY A 767 26.17 31.64 26.27
C GLY A 767 25.67 31.02 24.98
N ALA A 768 25.39 31.87 24.01
CA ALA A 768 24.89 31.52 22.69
C ALA A 768 25.84 30.56 21.96
N ARG A 769 25.28 29.57 21.25
CA ARG A 769 25.99 28.92 20.14
C ARG A 769 25.96 29.86 18.94
N PRO A 770 27.06 30.05 18.21
CA PRO A 770 27.03 30.74 16.93
C PRO A 770 26.25 29.88 15.92
N ALA A 771 25.55 30.56 15.02
CA ALA A 771 24.78 29.97 13.93
C ALA A 771 25.56 28.86 13.18
N PRO A 772 24.83 27.86 12.67
CA PRO A 772 24.11 28.04 11.41
C PRO A 772 22.60 28.06 11.55
#